data_AF-A0A7U9S602-F1
#
_entry.id   AF-A0A7U9S602-F1
#
_cell.length_a   1.000
_cell.length_b   1.000
_cell.length_c   1.000
_cell.angle_alpha   90.00
_cell.angle_beta   90.00
_cell.angle_gamma   90.00
#
_symmetry.space_group_name_H-M   'P 1'
#
loop_
_entity.id
_entity.type
_entity.pdbx_description
1 polymer ?
#
loop_
_entity_poly.entity_id
_entity_poly.type
_entity_poly.pdbx_seq_one_letter_code
_entity_poly.pdbx_strand_id
1 'polypeptide(L)'
;MILLKANSELNNIFSRMLKTMDVNVVWTGNIVVLNNFLILSGKVRSLIFNFDNRKIMTNVIELPDKEEDMEPVGENQTLTNVLNMTLYAFGKWGSIRGLKVDKDYSQLNALFYAILKDMKIIPGYRDDNFRFYKDNIQMTFEEVVKAAMEEGKRKPQEVKEEKQEEEPEEKGLGLWHKVRWSLTKATFHKSEISAYERKASRVGNNFYINGYQCPECARKLYMAIYPQGKEFPIETEEGGVYLARSYTCDNCNLFYTPRPGKLLREGDNYTMKFGGDRDAYEDYRELLGRDAERTSNCNFNEFASQRGKHAMPPIEEACADMEHMSEEELHNIEEKIDENFFPLMQAEPFREKIQELLKARKEAQEEKKKKKKPEQEAESSKAEGAAETAEKNSEEKSQGQAMQHSETPMDHSGLESSEQPQSPNKDWDRPQEDGRKSFGHTEAGAQASGDDTDALGKPEKKKGFFGKRYTKEKPERDVPEKDMDASLKGAGKQDDPRDPNGIEAELEAEFAESNGSLSVKEKYDARMRKLDRMSMWQLRRLREQVKDDERLDWVDKEKYEKLLRQAAYQKGAEEVRKKAEYAMTQSYAVIKRVMDEIDQSECPELIKKEMLEALGEVKKKRGQEEAADLIARVPENMTRSQYRTFRDKLNQYDGEDISVYNEVLEGTRRLTEKREIAGMLKRAAGADRRGLMQMLTKLREDGFLPEQAEPAIREIEGRVMAMDQKVIDKMCPNIPLMSFDEAASAYEKIEGGVFLPEIKTNTLEMIDKRLTKLKMDECGLLVEKLKDALSGRISDTERLHFYEVRKIMRGDWAPREAELAARALNTYAQERDRYEFPILICDASAKKNGRDGFILTPEHIFYNSMFSSEMIPIRSVTGIEGNTGLLSKGIYVKRGNGKKTKIPGGISSKELKEFGEVLGEFVSYLQEKPESRSIAYLSKEKHDVKCCYRCGYTYRGGNTCPKCGNQANQ
;
A
#
# COMPACT_ATOMS: atom_id res chain seq x y z
N MET A 1 -13.45 -31.65 14.14
CA MET A 1 -14.05 -30.81 15.19
C MET A 1 -13.02 -29.80 15.63
N ILE A 2 -13.40 -28.54 15.79
CA ILE A 2 -12.54 -27.44 16.26
C ILE A 2 -13.10 -26.93 17.59
N LEU A 3 -12.23 -26.74 18.58
CA LEU A 3 -12.55 -26.20 19.90
C LEU A 3 -11.88 -24.83 20.06
N LEU A 4 -12.67 -23.77 20.30
CA LEU A 4 -12.21 -22.39 20.34
C LEU A 4 -12.59 -21.67 21.63
N LYS A 5 -11.69 -20.87 22.19
CA LYS A 5 -11.98 -19.92 23.28
C LYS A 5 -12.24 -18.53 22.70
N ALA A 6 -13.44 -17.99 22.92
CA ALA A 6 -13.84 -16.68 22.42
C ALA A 6 -12.98 -15.53 23.01
N ASN A 7 -12.60 -14.56 22.18
CA ASN A 7 -11.95 -13.33 22.64
C ASN A 7 -12.97 -12.34 23.25
N SER A 8 -12.51 -11.17 23.69
CA SER A 8 -13.36 -10.15 24.32
C SER A 8 -14.45 -9.61 23.39
N GLU A 9 -14.17 -9.49 22.08
CA GLU A 9 -15.15 -9.05 21.08
C GLU A 9 -16.28 -10.07 20.93
N LEU A 10 -15.94 -11.32 20.62
CA LEU A 10 -16.90 -12.41 20.45
C LEU A 10 -17.72 -12.66 21.73
N ASN A 11 -17.07 -12.62 22.91
CA ASN A 11 -17.78 -12.72 24.18
C ASN A 11 -18.85 -11.63 24.34
N ASN A 12 -18.52 -10.37 24.03
CA ASN A 12 -19.47 -9.27 24.11
C ASN A 12 -20.62 -9.39 23.09
N ILE A 13 -20.31 -9.75 21.84
CA ILE A 13 -21.29 -9.85 20.75
C ILE A 13 -22.25 -11.02 20.99
N PHE A 14 -21.74 -12.25 21.18
CA PHE A 14 -22.59 -13.43 21.35
C PHE A 14 -23.33 -13.43 22.69
N SER A 15 -22.76 -12.88 23.77
CA SER A 15 -23.51 -12.70 25.03
C SER A 15 -24.65 -11.69 24.89
N ARG A 16 -24.50 -10.65 24.06
CA ARG A 16 -25.59 -9.72 23.76
C ARG A 16 -26.68 -10.41 22.94
N MET A 17 -26.30 -11.19 21.93
CA MET A 17 -27.25 -11.98 21.13
C MET A 17 -28.04 -12.97 22.00
N LEU A 18 -27.38 -13.73 22.89
CA LEU A 18 -28.04 -14.67 23.81
C LEU A 18 -29.10 -13.98 24.69
N LYS A 19 -28.79 -12.78 25.22
CA LYS A 19 -29.73 -11.95 25.97
C LYS A 19 -30.90 -11.46 25.10
N THR A 20 -30.64 -11.02 23.87
CA THR A 20 -31.68 -10.55 22.94
C THR A 20 -32.61 -11.67 22.45
N MET A 21 -32.09 -12.89 22.33
CA MET A 21 -32.88 -14.06 21.94
C MET A 21 -33.75 -14.63 23.08
N ASP A 22 -33.49 -14.23 24.33
CA ASP A 22 -34.11 -14.76 25.56
C ASP A 22 -34.03 -16.30 25.66
N VAL A 23 -32.84 -16.84 25.38
CA VAL A 23 -32.57 -18.30 25.43
C VAL A 23 -31.90 -18.70 26.73
N ASN A 24 -32.39 -19.78 27.35
CA ASN A 24 -31.84 -20.34 28.59
C ASN A 24 -30.54 -21.13 28.32
N VAL A 25 -29.46 -20.38 28.01
CA VAL A 25 -28.10 -20.86 27.73
C VAL A 25 -27.11 -19.98 28.48
N VAL A 26 -26.46 -20.55 29.50
CA VAL A 26 -25.35 -19.90 30.21
C VAL A 26 -24.04 -20.30 29.51
N TRP A 27 -23.69 -19.54 28.48
CA TRP A 27 -22.50 -19.75 27.65
C TRP A 27 -21.20 -19.60 28.46
N THR A 28 -20.23 -20.49 28.23
CA THR A 28 -18.93 -20.50 28.95
C THR A 28 -17.84 -19.66 28.28
N GLY A 29 -18.12 -19.08 27.10
CA GLY A 29 -17.12 -18.49 26.22
C GLY A 29 -16.44 -19.51 25.29
N ASN A 30 -16.79 -20.80 25.38
CA ASN A 30 -16.25 -21.85 24.51
C ASN A 30 -17.14 -22.00 23.25
N ILE A 31 -16.52 -22.11 22.08
CA ILE A 31 -17.16 -22.30 20.77
C ILE A 31 -16.66 -23.62 20.18
N VAL A 32 -17.57 -24.46 19.70
CA VAL A 32 -17.24 -25.72 19.01
C VAL A 32 -17.75 -25.66 17.58
N VAL A 33 -16.90 -26.01 16.62
CA VAL A 33 -17.25 -26.08 15.19
C VAL A 33 -17.12 -27.52 14.71
N LEU A 34 -18.18 -28.02 14.08
CA LEU A 34 -18.26 -29.39 13.59
C LEU A 34 -19.04 -29.44 12.27
N ASN A 35 -18.40 -29.81 11.15
CA ASN A 35 -18.99 -29.76 9.80
C ASN A 35 -19.70 -28.41 9.53
N ASN A 36 -21.03 -28.41 9.37
CA ASN A 36 -21.85 -27.21 9.14
C ASN A 36 -22.59 -26.71 10.40
N PHE A 37 -22.02 -27.01 11.57
CA PHE A 37 -22.54 -26.58 12.87
C PHE A 37 -21.57 -25.65 13.60
N LEU A 38 -22.09 -24.54 14.13
CA LEU A 38 -21.44 -23.71 15.15
C LEU A 38 -22.19 -23.92 16.47
N ILE A 39 -21.48 -24.28 17.54
CA ILE A 39 -22.05 -24.58 18.85
C ILE A 39 -21.43 -23.64 19.90
N LEU A 40 -22.26 -22.89 20.62
CA LEU A 40 -21.86 -22.11 21.78
C LEU A 40 -22.05 -23.00 23.02
N SER A 41 -20.95 -23.47 23.61
CA SER A 41 -21.00 -24.42 24.74
C SER A 41 -21.49 -23.75 26.02
N GLY A 42 -22.61 -24.22 26.58
CA GLY A 42 -23.15 -23.68 27.82
C GLY A 42 -23.07 -24.69 28.96
N LYS A 43 -23.07 -24.19 30.21
CA LYS A 43 -22.91 -25.00 31.44
C LYS A 43 -23.91 -26.16 31.61
N VAL A 44 -25.03 -26.14 30.86
CA VAL A 44 -26.10 -27.15 30.93
C VAL A 44 -26.74 -27.35 29.56
N ARG A 45 -27.04 -26.26 28.85
CA ARG A 45 -27.54 -26.27 27.47
C ARG A 45 -26.62 -25.45 26.59
N SER A 46 -26.33 -25.95 25.40
CA SER A 46 -25.54 -25.29 24.37
C SER A 46 -26.46 -24.79 23.26
N LEU A 47 -26.11 -23.65 22.64
CA LEU A 47 -26.83 -23.10 21.48
C LEU A 47 -26.15 -23.57 20.19
N ILE A 48 -26.92 -24.06 19.24
CA ILE A 48 -26.43 -24.69 18.02
C ILE A 48 -27.01 -23.97 16.81
N PHE A 49 -26.15 -23.50 15.91
CA PHE A 49 -26.50 -22.98 14.59
C PHE A 49 -26.22 -24.06 13.55
N ASN A 50 -27.20 -24.38 12.71
CA ASN A 50 -27.04 -25.31 11.59
C ASN A 50 -27.14 -24.55 10.26
N PHE A 51 -26.05 -24.51 9.50
CA PHE A 51 -25.97 -23.75 8.25
C PHE A 51 -26.71 -24.41 7.07
N ASP A 52 -26.95 -25.73 7.12
CA ASP A 52 -27.66 -26.48 6.07
C ASP A 52 -29.18 -26.20 6.07
N ASN A 53 -29.77 -26.03 7.26
CA ASN A 53 -31.22 -25.90 7.44
C ASN A 53 -31.67 -24.57 8.06
N ARG A 54 -30.73 -23.65 8.31
CA ARG A 54 -30.94 -22.28 8.84
C ARG A 54 -31.50 -22.22 10.27
N LYS A 55 -31.61 -23.36 10.97
CA LYS A 55 -32.20 -23.41 12.32
C LYS A 55 -31.17 -23.11 13.40
N ILE A 56 -31.66 -22.49 14.47
CA ILE A 56 -30.98 -22.39 15.76
C ILE A 56 -31.74 -23.27 16.75
N MET A 57 -31.04 -24.07 17.54
CA MET A 57 -31.62 -24.94 18.55
C MET A 57 -30.79 -24.97 19.83
N THR A 58 -31.43 -25.21 20.97
CA THR A 58 -30.74 -25.46 22.25
C THR A 58 -30.78 -26.94 22.56
N ASN A 59 -29.64 -27.56 22.87
CA ASN A 59 -29.60 -28.96 23.30
C ASN A 59 -28.64 -29.16 24.48
N VAL A 60 -28.82 -30.25 25.23
CA VAL A 60 -27.84 -30.74 26.20
C VAL A 60 -26.85 -31.61 25.41
N ILE A 61 -25.59 -31.19 25.32
CA ILE A 61 -24.52 -31.92 24.64
C ILE A 61 -23.30 -31.92 25.54
N GLU A 62 -22.80 -33.10 25.86
CA GLU A 62 -21.50 -33.28 26.49
C GLU A 62 -20.42 -33.01 25.44
N LEU A 63 -19.64 -31.96 25.65
CA LEU A 63 -18.51 -31.55 24.82
C LEU A 63 -17.23 -31.67 25.67
N PRO A 64 -16.07 -31.99 25.09
CA PRO A 64 -14.80 -31.99 25.83
C PRO A 64 -14.52 -30.58 26.38
N ASP A 65 -14.52 -30.46 27.71
CA ASP A 65 -14.38 -29.18 28.44
C ASP A 65 -13.00 -29.01 29.09
N LYS A 66 -11.98 -29.71 28.56
CA LYS A 66 -10.59 -29.49 28.96
C LYS A 66 -10.07 -28.22 28.31
N GLU A 67 -9.64 -27.24 29.10
CA GLU A 67 -9.07 -26.00 28.56
C GLU A 67 -7.77 -26.23 27.75
N GLU A 68 -7.04 -27.32 28.04
CA GLU A 68 -5.84 -27.75 27.30
C GLU A 68 -6.12 -28.07 25.81
N ASP A 69 -7.34 -28.51 25.47
CA ASP A 69 -7.73 -28.89 24.11
C ASP A 69 -8.32 -27.70 23.30
N MET A 70 -8.40 -26.49 23.87
CA MET A 70 -9.06 -25.32 23.25
C MET A 70 -8.07 -24.32 22.66
N GLU A 71 -8.16 -24.03 21.37
CA GLU A 71 -7.37 -22.96 20.76
C GLU A 71 -7.98 -21.57 21.06
N PRO A 72 -7.22 -20.59 21.57
CA PRO A 72 -7.74 -19.25 21.78
C PRO A 72 -7.91 -18.52 20.45
N VAL A 73 -9.05 -17.84 20.25
CA VAL A 73 -9.25 -16.96 19.07
C VAL A 73 -8.27 -15.78 19.10
N GLY A 74 -7.92 -15.29 20.29
CA GLY A 74 -6.91 -14.24 20.48
C GLY A 74 -7.18 -12.99 19.65
N GLU A 75 -6.13 -12.50 18.99
CA GLU A 75 -6.14 -11.34 18.10
C GLU A 75 -6.44 -11.70 16.63
N ASN A 76 -6.87 -12.93 16.34
CA ASN A 76 -7.17 -13.37 14.98
C ASN A 76 -8.47 -12.70 14.47
N GLN A 77 -8.32 -11.55 13.82
CA GLN A 77 -9.45 -10.79 13.28
C GLN A 77 -10.14 -11.51 12.12
N THR A 78 -9.42 -12.31 11.31
CA THR A 78 -10.01 -13.12 10.23
C THR A 78 -11.00 -14.14 10.80
N LEU A 79 -10.58 -14.90 11.81
CA LEU A 79 -11.41 -15.87 12.52
C LEU A 79 -12.57 -15.21 13.27
N THR A 80 -12.31 -14.07 13.93
CA THR A 80 -13.35 -13.26 14.59
C THR A 80 -14.43 -12.83 13.59
N ASN A 81 -14.03 -12.33 12.42
CA ASN A 81 -14.94 -11.94 11.34
C ASN A 81 -15.74 -13.13 10.79
N VAL A 82 -15.09 -14.27 10.54
CA VAL A 82 -15.75 -15.51 10.06
C VAL A 82 -16.77 -16.03 11.07
N LEU A 83 -16.47 -16.01 12.37
CA LEU A 83 -17.43 -16.39 13.40
C LEU A 83 -18.61 -15.40 13.46
N ASN A 84 -18.34 -14.09 13.37
CA ASN A 84 -19.35 -13.03 13.31
C ASN A 84 -20.27 -13.12 12.07
N MET A 85 -19.85 -13.71 10.95
CA MET A 85 -20.71 -13.92 9.76
C MET A 85 -21.97 -14.73 10.08
N THR A 86 -21.90 -15.63 11.06
CA THR A 86 -23.06 -16.40 11.57
C THR A 86 -24.22 -15.47 11.95
N LEU A 87 -23.93 -14.35 12.61
CA LEU A 87 -24.95 -13.42 13.11
C LEU A 87 -25.63 -12.67 11.96
N TYR A 88 -24.86 -12.30 10.93
CA TYR A 88 -25.41 -11.68 9.73
C TYR A 88 -26.28 -12.67 8.93
N ALA A 89 -25.82 -13.90 8.74
CA ALA A 89 -26.56 -14.93 8.00
C ALA A 89 -27.88 -15.32 8.69
N PHE A 90 -27.82 -15.68 9.98
CA PHE A 90 -29.02 -16.10 10.72
C PHE A 90 -29.91 -14.92 11.14
N GLY A 91 -29.37 -13.70 11.24
CA GLY A 91 -30.15 -12.47 11.41
C GLY A 91 -30.89 -12.06 10.13
N LYS A 92 -30.32 -12.31 8.95
CA LYS A 92 -30.99 -12.06 7.66
C LYS A 92 -32.08 -13.09 7.36
N TRP A 93 -31.86 -14.36 7.69
CA TRP A 93 -32.90 -15.40 7.64
C TRP A 93 -33.98 -15.25 8.71
N GLY A 94 -33.81 -14.36 9.70
CA GLY A 94 -34.78 -14.14 10.78
C GLY A 94 -34.78 -15.21 11.88
N SER A 95 -33.79 -16.12 11.88
CA SER A 95 -33.65 -17.19 12.88
C SER A 95 -33.22 -16.67 14.26
N ILE A 96 -32.50 -15.54 14.31
CA ILE A 96 -32.14 -14.85 15.56
C ILE A 96 -33.27 -13.90 15.96
N ARG A 97 -34.05 -14.27 16.97
CA ARG A 97 -35.10 -13.41 17.54
C ARG A 97 -34.50 -12.10 18.05
N GLY A 98 -35.04 -10.97 17.60
CA GLY A 98 -34.59 -9.63 17.99
C GLY A 98 -33.38 -9.07 17.21
N LEU A 99 -32.83 -9.80 16.24
CA LEU A 99 -31.80 -9.30 15.32
C LEU A 99 -32.35 -9.31 13.89
N LYS A 100 -32.44 -8.15 13.24
CA LYS A 100 -32.86 -8.01 11.84
C LYS A 100 -31.72 -7.40 11.03
N VAL A 101 -31.46 -7.96 9.85
CA VAL A 101 -30.43 -7.47 8.91
C VAL A 101 -31.10 -6.92 7.66
N ASP A 102 -31.08 -5.60 7.50
CA ASP A 102 -31.75 -4.93 6.38
C ASP A 102 -30.97 -4.99 5.06
N LYS A 103 -29.66 -5.28 5.10
CA LYS A 103 -28.82 -5.50 3.89
C LYS A 103 -29.38 -6.61 3.01
N ASP A 104 -29.35 -6.46 1.70
CA ASP A 104 -29.80 -7.49 0.76
C ASP A 104 -28.80 -8.66 0.61
N TYR A 105 -29.20 -9.73 -0.08
CA TYR A 105 -28.36 -10.92 -0.27
C TYR A 105 -27.11 -10.64 -1.11
N SER A 106 -27.14 -9.69 -2.04
CA SER A 106 -25.97 -9.31 -2.85
C SER A 106 -24.95 -8.52 -2.01
N GLN A 107 -25.42 -7.58 -1.19
CA GLN A 107 -24.61 -6.84 -0.22
C GLN A 107 -23.98 -7.75 0.84
N LEU A 108 -24.71 -8.77 1.30
CA LEU A 108 -24.19 -9.76 2.23
C LEU A 108 -23.18 -10.71 1.56
N ASN A 109 -23.42 -11.17 0.35
CA ASN A 109 -22.42 -11.93 -0.42
C ASN A 109 -21.14 -11.11 -0.65
N ALA A 110 -21.24 -9.82 -0.98
CA ALA A 110 -20.08 -8.95 -1.12
C ALA A 110 -19.30 -8.77 0.19
N LEU A 111 -20.00 -8.62 1.32
CA LEU A 111 -19.37 -8.53 2.65
C LEU A 111 -18.70 -9.85 3.05
N PHE A 112 -19.36 -10.98 2.84
CA PHE A 112 -18.81 -12.31 3.10
C PHE A 112 -17.62 -12.60 2.17
N TYR A 113 -17.69 -12.22 0.89
CA TYR A 113 -16.57 -12.36 -0.04
C TYR A 113 -15.38 -11.50 0.39
N ALA A 114 -15.61 -10.28 0.88
CA ALA A 114 -14.53 -9.43 1.41
C ALA A 114 -13.82 -10.03 2.64
N ILE A 115 -14.50 -10.85 3.44
CA ILE A 115 -13.91 -11.61 4.57
C ILE A 115 -13.21 -12.89 4.08
N LEU A 116 -13.75 -13.54 3.04
CA LEU A 116 -13.32 -14.88 2.60
C LEU A 116 -12.32 -14.91 1.44
N LYS A 117 -12.16 -13.79 0.70
CA LYS A 117 -11.31 -13.69 -0.49
C LYS A 117 -9.85 -14.07 -0.25
N ASP A 118 -9.30 -13.71 0.92
CA ASP A 118 -7.88 -13.94 1.26
C ASP A 118 -7.60 -15.46 1.36
N MET A 119 -8.55 -16.22 1.92
CA MET A 119 -8.53 -17.69 2.00
C MET A 119 -8.83 -18.41 0.66
N LYS A 120 -9.11 -17.63 -0.40
CA LYS A 120 -9.61 -18.09 -1.71
C LYS A 120 -10.95 -18.83 -1.65
N ILE A 121 -11.82 -18.45 -0.71
CA ILE A 121 -13.14 -19.06 -0.52
C ILE A 121 -14.22 -18.12 -1.08
N ILE A 122 -15.08 -18.66 -1.94
CA ILE A 122 -16.23 -17.96 -2.52
C ILE A 122 -17.49 -18.34 -1.71
N PRO A 123 -18.17 -17.37 -1.07
CA PRO A 123 -19.47 -17.62 -0.44
C PRO A 123 -20.59 -17.69 -1.48
N GLY A 124 -21.49 -18.64 -1.30
CA GLY A 124 -22.82 -18.67 -1.91
C GLY A 124 -23.87 -18.53 -0.83
N TYR A 125 -24.15 -17.29 -0.40
CA TYR A 125 -25.21 -16.99 0.56
C TYR A 125 -26.53 -16.69 -0.16
N ARG A 126 -27.57 -17.44 0.15
CA ARG A 126 -28.91 -17.33 -0.45
C ARG A 126 -29.98 -17.27 0.63
N ASP A 127 -31.23 -17.12 0.22
CA ASP A 127 -32.38 -17.19 1.10
C ASP A 127 -32.59 -18.60 1.68
N ASP A 128 -32.20 -19.65 0.95
CA ASP A 128 -32.40 -21.05 1.31
C ASP A 128 -31.20 -21.72 2.00
N ASN A 129 -29.96 -21.35 1.66
CA ASN A 129 -28.74 -21.98 2.17
C ASN A 129 -27.53 -21.03 2.23
N PHE A 130 -26.49 -21.41 2.97
CA PHE A 130 -25.18 -20.75 2.96
C PHE A 130 -24.10 -21.78 2.69
N ARG A 131 -23.51 -21.72 1.49
CA ARG A 131 -22.43 -22.63 1.05
C ARG A 131 -21.13 -21.88 0.84
N PHE A 132 -20.04 -22.62 0.84
CA PHE A 132 -18.69 -22.11 0.64
C PHE A 132 -18.01 -22.96 -0.44
N TYR A 133 -17.21 -22.33 -1.29
CA TYR A 133 -16.54 -23.00 -2.41
C TYR A 133 -15.07 -22.59 -2.51
N LYS A 134 -14.19 -23.54 -2.80
CA LYS A 134 -12.78 -23.31 -3.14
C LYS A 134 -12.44 -24.19 -4.33
N ASP A 135 -11.89 -23.60 -5.38
CA ASP A 135 -11.60 -24.28 -6.65
C ASP A 135 -12.79 -25.09 -7.23
N ASN A 136 -14.01 -24.53 -7.08
CA ASN A 136 -15.32 -25.13 -7.40
C ASN A 136 -15.74 -26.37 -6.57
N ILE A 137 -14.97 -26.75 -5.55
CA ILE A 137 -15.34 -27.81 -4.58
C ILE A 137 -16.10 -27.16 -3.41
N GLN A 138 -17.23 -27.75 -3.01
CA GLN A 138 -17.99 -27.27 -1.85
C GLN A 138 -17.27 -27.63 -0.54
N MET A 139 -17.12 -26.65 0.34
CA MET A 139 -16.53 -26.78 1.68
C MET A 139 -17.60 -26.74 2.78
N THR A 140 -17.28 -27.34 3.92
CA THR A 140 -18.01 -27.21 5.18
C THR A 140 -17.61 -25.96 5.96
N PHE A 141 -18.46 -25.50 6.87
CA PHE A 141 -18.14 -24.35 7.73
C PHE A 141 -16.94 -24.62 8.66
N GLU A 142 -16.73 -25.87 9.08
CA GLU A 142 -15.53 -26.30 9.82
C GLU A 142 -14.27 -26.08 8.99
N GLU A 143 -14.26 -26.43 7.70
CA GLU A 143 -13.12 -26.19 6.82
C GLU A 143 -12.90 -24.69 6.54
N VAL A 144 -13.95 -23.87 6.52
CA VAL A 144 -13.84 -22.40 6.46
C VAL A 144 -13.24 -21.83 7.74
N VAL A 145 -13.68 -22.30 8.91
CA VAL A 145 -13.09 -21.90 10.21
C VAL A 145 -11.64 -22.36 10.31
N LYS A 146 -11.32 -23.57 9.85
CA LYS A 146 -9.94 -24.06 9.78
C LYS A 146 -9.10 -23.19 8.85
N ALA A 147 -9.60 -22.84 7.67
CA ALA A 147 -8.93 -21.91 6.76
C ALA A 147 -8.74 -20.51 7.40
N ALA A 148 -9.67 -20.05 8.26
CA ALA A 148 -9.54 -18.77 8.97
C ALA A 148 -8.57 -18.83 10.16
N MET A 149 -8.42 -20.01 10.78
CA MET A 149 -7.36 -20.29 11.74
C MET A 149 -6.01 -20.37 11.03
N GLU A 150 -5.92 -21.04 9.89
CA GLU A 150 -4.71 -21.11 9.07
C GLU A 150 -4.34 -19.73 8.52
N GLU A 151 -5.26 -18.96 7.97
CA GLU A 151 -5.05 -17.60 7.46
C GLU A 151 -4.72 -16.58 8.57
N GLY A 152 -5.38 -16.68 9.72
CA GLY A 152 -5.07 -15.85 10.87
C GLY A 152 -3.95 -16.38 11.77
N LYS A 153 -3.36 -17.54 11.44
CA LYS A 153 -2.00 -17.93 11.81
C LYS A 153 -1.02 -17.41 10.76
N ARG A 154 -1.39 -17.45 9.46
CA ARG A 154 -0.67 -16.92 8.29
C ARG A 154 -0.52 -15.40 8.26
N LYS A 155 -1.40 -14.58 8.85
CA LYS A 155 -1.13 -13.13 8.96
C LYS A 155 -0.08 -12.81 10.05
N PRO A 156 -0.16 -13.39 11.27
CA PRO A 156 0.93 -13.37 12.23
C PRO A 156 2.17 -14.16 11.80
N GLN A 157 2.04 -15.16 10.92
CA GLN A 157 3.14 -15.89 10.30
C GLN A 157 3.65 -15.22 9.04
N GLU A 158 2.93 -14.36 8.33
CA GLU A 158 3.54 -13.46 7.35
C GLU A 158 4.32 -12.41 8.16
N VAL A 159 3.77 -11.86 9.25
CA VAL A 159 4.49 -10.97 10.19
C VAL A 159 5.56 -11.68 11.08
N LYS A 160 5.71 -13.01 11.00
CA LYS A 160 6.76 -13.80 11.70
C LYS A 160 7.66 -14.62 10.79
N GLU A 161 7.26 -14.94 9.57
CA GLU A 161 8.02 -15.58 8.49
C GLU A 161 8.66 -14.46 7.65
N GLU A 162 8.08 -13.26 7.51
CA GLU A 162 8.85 -12.01 7.27
C GLU A 162 9.83 -11.68 8.42
N LYS A 163 9.91 -12.52 9.47
CA LYS A 163 10.93 -12.48 10.53
C LYS A 163 11.62 -13.84 10.78
N GLN A 164 11.38 -14.87 9.98
CA GLN A 164 11.92 -16.24 10.19
C GLN A 164 12.18 -17.04 8.91
N GLU A 165 11.52 -16.72 7.78
CA GLU A 165 12.15 -16.89 6.48
C GLU A 165 13.06 -15.69 6.27
N GLU A 166 14.37 -15.93 6.32
CA GLU A 166 15.35 -15.01 5.78
C GLU A 166 15.13 -14.92 4.25
N GLU A 167 14.30 -13.96 3.80
CA GLU A 167 14.85 -13.05 2.80
C GLU A 167 16.17 -12.56 3.38
N PRO A 168 17.31 -12.70 2.68
CA PRO A 168 18.60 -12.29 3.23
C PRO A 168 18.46 -10.82 3.63
N GLU A 169 18.64 -10.52 4.93
CA GLU A 169 18.33 -9.22 5.54
C GLU A 169 18.61 -8.13 4.53
N GLU A 170 17.56 -7.54 3.93
CA GLU A 170 17.75 -6.80 2.68
C GLU A 170 18.63 -5.59 2.98
N LYS A 171 19.92 -5.74 2.66
CA LYS A 171 20.99 -5.18 3.50
C LYS A 171 20.71 -3.72 3.72
N GLY A 172 20.41 -3.37 4.98
CA GLY A 172 20.28 -1.99 5.39
C GLY A 172 21.59 -1.32 5.03
N LEU A 173 21.61 -0.53 3.95
CA LEU A 173 22.82 0.08 3.41
C LEU A 173 23.45 0.91 4.53
N GLY A 174 24.46 0.34 5.18
CA GLY A 174 25.07 0.93 6.37
C GLY A 174 25.43 2.37 6.06
N LEU A 175 25.07 3.29 6.96
CA LEU A 175 25.25 4.74 6.75
C LEU A 175 26.72 5.17 6.93
N TRP A 176 27.58 4.57 6.11
CA TRP A 176 29.03 4.68 6.09
C TRP A 176 29.52 6.03 5.58
N HIS A 177 29.45 7.04 6.44
CA HIS A 177 30.07 8.32 6.20
C HIS A 177 31.42 8.39 6.91
N LYS A 178 32.50 8.27 6.13
CA LYS A 178 33.91 8.46 6.53
C LYS A 178 34.38 7.59 7.70
N VAL A 179 34.71 6.34 7.37
CA VAL A 179 35.26 5.33 8.28
C VAL A 179 36.66 5.73 8.76
N ARG A 180 36.74 6.43 9.89
CA ARG A 180 38.00 6.82 10.54
C ARG A 180 38.25 5.97 11.77
N TRP A 181 39.42 5.35 11.84
CA TRP A 181 39.85 4.62 13.04
C TRP A 181 40.44 5.57 14.08
N SER A 182 40.05 5.37 15.34
CA SER A 182 40.52 6.19 16.47
C SER A 182 41.72 5.58 17.18
N LEU A 183 42.61 6.42 17.69
CA LEU A 183 43.78 5.97 18.45
C LEU A 183 43.35 5.41 19.82
N THR A 184 43.86 4.24 20.19
CA THR A 184 43.49 3.56 21.45
C THR A 184 44.69 2.82 22.02
N LYS A 185 44.89 2.93 23.34
CA LYS A 185 45.82 2.06 24.07
C LYS A 185 45.06 0.90 24.69
N ALA A 186 45.48 -0.33 24.42
CA ALA A 186 44.83 -1.55 24.90
C ALA A 186 45.85 -2.64 25.19
N THR A 187 45.59 -3.49 26.19
CA THR A 187 46.47 -4.61 26.57
C THR A 187 45.87 -5.94 26.13
N PHE A 188 46.62 -6.73 25.36
CA PHE A 188 46.14 -7.99 24.79
C PHE A 188 46.76 -9.18 25.54
N HIS A 189 45.91 -10.06 26.07
CA HIS A 189 46.33 -11.36 26.59
C HIS A 189 46.41 -12.38 25.46
N LYS A 190 47.29 -13.39 25.58
CA LYS A 190 47.54 -14.42 24.56
C LYS A 190 47.34 -15.80 25.15
N SER A 191 46.55 -16.63 24.47
CA SER A 191 46.16 -17.98 24.86
C SER A 191 46.46 -18.97 23.74
N GLU A 192 46.67 -20.24 24.09
CA GLU A 192 46.97 -21.28 23.10
C GLU A 192 45.76 -21.54 22.18
N ILE A 193 46.07 -21.85 20.91
CA ILE A 193 45.09 -22.28 19.90
C ILE A 193 45.39 -23.73 19.54
N SER A 194 44.43 -24.61 19.79
CA SER A 194 44.50 -26.03 19.41
C SER A 194 44.52 -26.21 17.89
N ALA A 195 45.08 -27.33 17.43
CA ALA A 195 45.11 -27.68 16.00
C ALA A 195 43.69 -27.86 15.39
N TYR A 196 42.68 -28.10 16.23
CA TYR A 196 41.27 -28.16 15.82
C TYR A 196 40.70 -26.75 15.61
N GLU A 197 40.83 -25.85 16.59
CA GLU A 197 40.37 -24.45 16.47
C GLU A 197 40.98 -23.75 15.24
N ARG A 198 42.29 -23.92 14.98
CA ARG A 198 42.97 -23.36 13.79
C ARG A 198 42.41 -23.85 12.44
N LYS A 199 41.70 -24.97 12.43
CA LYS A 199 41.07 -25.54 11.22
C LYS A 199 39.56 -25.26 11.14
N ALA A 200 38.88 -25.17 12.28
CA ALA A 200 37.42 -25.05 12.36
C ALA A 200 36.92 -23.59 12.51
N SER A 201 37.73 -22.67 13.04
CA SER A 201 37.27 -21.32 13.40
C SER A 201 37.78 -20.24 12.44
N ARG A 202 36.90 -19.85 11.50
CA ARG A 202 36.99 -18.66 10.64
C ARG A 202 35.69 -17.87 10.76
N VAL A 203 35.78 -16.55 10.63
CA VAL A 203 34.61 -15.66 10.61
C VAL A 203 34.65 -14.84 9.32
N GLY A 204 33.52 -14.75 8.61
CA GLY A 204 33.41 -14.01 7.36
C GLY A 204 34.46 -14.37 6.31
N ASN A 205 34.90 -13.37 5.54
CA ASN A 205 35.97 -13.54 4.56
C ASN A 205 37.36 -13.38 5.21
N ASN A 206 38.18 -14.43 5.09
CA ASN A 206 39.62 -14.45 5.41
C ASN A 206 40.09 -13.95 6.80
N PHE A 207 39.20 -13.85 7.81
CA PHE A 207 39.58 -13.69 9.21
C PHE A 207 39.70 -15.05 9.93
N TYR A 208 40.92 -15.41 10.34
CA TYR A 208 41.27 -16.68 10.99
C TYR A 208 41.48 -16.52 12.49
N ILE A 209 41.09 -17.50 13.31
CA ILE A 209 41.25 -17.41 14.77
C ILE A 209 42.73 -17.21 15.18
N ASN A 210 42.97 -16.28 16.09
CA ASN A 210 44.27 -15.99 16.69
C ASN A 210 44.23 -16.20 18.23
N GLY A 211 45.39 -16.34 18.87
CA GLY A 211 45.54 -16.60 20.30
C GLY A 211 45.34 -15.36 21.16
N TYR A 212 45.45 -14.16 20.57
CA TYR A 212 45.14 -12.90 21.23
C TYR A 212 43.67 -12.82 21.63
N GLN A 213 43.39 -12.27 22.80
CA GLN A 213 42.05 -12.09 23.36
C GLN A 213 41.62 -10.63 23.30
N CYS A 214 40.32 -10.39 23.11
CA CYS A 214 39.72 -9.07 23.08
C CYS A 214 39.77 -8.42 24.48
N PRO A 215 40.32 -7.20 24.62
CA PRO A 215 40.36 -6.49 25.90
C PRO A 215 39.00 -6.27 26.56
N GLU A 216 37.92 -6.18 25.77
CA GLU A 216 36.56 -5.87 26.24
C GLU A 216 35.78 -7.10 26.73
N CYS A 217 36.08 -8.32 26.24
CA CYS A 217 35.28 -9.52 26.55
C CYS A 217 36.08 -10.83 26.74
N ALA A 218 37.41 -10.77 26.74
CA ALA A 218 38.34 -11.90 26.86
C ALA A 218 38.20 -13.05 25.83
N ARG A 219 37.29 -12.96 24.85
CA ARG A 219 37.19 -13.95 23.76
C ARG A 219 38.34 -13.80 22.75
N LYS A 220 38.75 -14.90 22.13
CA LYS A 220 39.78 -14.91 21.07
C LYS A 220 39.41 -13.99 19.90
N LEU A 221 40.40 -13.28 19.38
CA LEU A 221 40.28 -12.42 18.20
C LEU A 221 40.48 -13.22 16.91
N TYR A 222 39.95 -12.71 15.82
CA TYR A 222 40.21 -13.23 14.47
C TYR A 222 41.07 -12.24 13.70
N MET A 223 42.05 -12.74 12.93
CA MET A 223 43.05 -11.94 12.22
C MET A 223 42.92 -12.13 10.71
N ALA A 224 42.95 -11.02 9.97
CA ALA A 224 43.09 -10.96 8.52
C ALA A 224 44.47 -10.38 8.16
N ILE A 225 45.05 -10.90 7.08
CA ILE A 225 46.37 -10.49 6.56
C ILE A 225 46.19 -10.07 5.10
N TYR A 226 46.70 -8.90 4.76
CA TYR A 226 46.67 -8.37 3.40
C TYR A 226 47.98 -8.71 2.70
N PRO A 227 47.98 -9.22 1.46
CA PRO A 227 49.22 -9.56 0.75
C PRO A 227 50.16 -8.36 0.56
N GLN A 228 51.46 -8.63 0.44
CA GLN A 228 52.45 -7.62 0.08
C GLN A 228 52.07 -6.90 -1.22
N GLY A 229 52.09 -5.57 -1.20
CA GLY A 229 51.68 -4.72 -2.32
C GLY A 229 50.16 -4.54 -2.48
N LYS A 230 49.34 -5.36 -1.80
CA LYS A 230 47.87 -5.26 -1.73
C LYS A 230 47.37 -4.81 -0.35
N GLU A 231 48.20 -4.11 0.43
CA GLU A 231 47.83 -3.63 1.78
C GLU A 231 46.56 -2.77 1.74
N PHE A 232 45.65 -2.96 2.71
CA PHE A 232 44.34 -2.31 2.69
C PHE A 232 44.42 -0.86 3.23
N PRO A 233 43.97 0.16 2.50
CA PRO A 233 44.06 1.56 2.93
C PRO A 233 42.91 1.96 3.88
N ILE A 234 43.24 2.59 5.01
CA ILE A 234 42.29 3.19 5.95
C ILE A 234 42.61 4.67 6.23
N GLU A 235 41.62 5.44 6.70
CA GLU A 235 41.84 6.74 7.36
C GLU A 235 41.90 6.56 8.88
N THR A 236 42.85 7.24 9.52
CA THR A 236 42.98 7.34 10.98
C THR A 236 43.01 8.81 11.42
N GLU A 237 43.02 9.07 12.71
CA GLU A 237 43.27 10.42 13.26
C GLU A 237 44.64 10.99 12.86
N GLU A 238 45.62 10.13 12.59
CA GLU A 238 47.00 10.49 12.20
C GLU A 238 47.22 10.50 10.67
N GLY A 239 46.17 10.24 9.88
CA GLY A 239 46.20 10.29 8.41
C GLY A 239 45.93 8.95 7.74
N GLY A 240 46.40 8.77 6.50
CA GLY A 240 46.22 7.53 5.75
C GLY A 240 47.20 6.44 6.17
N VAL A 241 46.70 5.22 6.41
CA VAL A 241 47.51 4.06 6.81
C VAL A 241 47.19 2.88 5.90
N TYR A 242 48.22 2.12 5.51
CA TYR A 242 48.10 0.84 4.82
C TYR A 242 48.22 -0.30 5.82
N LEU A 243 47.23 -1.21 5.82
CA LEU A 243 47.17 -2.36 6.69
C LEU A 243 47.85 -3.57 6.05
N ALA A 244 48.88 -4.09 6.72
CA ALA A 244 49.41 -5.43 6.50
C ALA A 244 48.58 -6.48 7.25
N ARG A 245 48.01 -6.12 8.42
CA ARG A 245 47.14 -6.98 9.22
C ARG A 245 46.06 -6.22 10.00
N SER A 246 44.94 -6.89 10.29
CA SER A 246 43.86 -6.35 11.12
C SER A 246 43.19 -7.46 11.93
N TYR A 247 42.67 -7.13 13.10
CA TYR A 247 42.05 -8.04 14.06
C TYR A 247 40.61 -7.64 14.31
N THR A 248 39.75 -8.61 14.61
CA THR A 248 38.33 -8.39 14.88
C THR A 248 37.84 -9.22 16.07
N CYS A 249 36.87 -8.68 16.82
CA CYS A 249 36.14 -9.39 17.86
C CYS A 249 34.66 -9.55 17.48
N ASP A 250 34.26 -10.78 17.16
CA ASP A 250 32.91 -11.09 16.69
C ASP A 250 31.80 -10.98 17.75
N ASN A 251 32.18 -10.89 19.03
CA ASN A 251 31.23 -10.66 20.12
C ASN A 251 31.00 -9.17 20.42
N CYS A 252 31.99 -8.32 20.15
CA CYS A 252 31.97 -6.90 20.55
C CYS A 252 31.85 -5.95 19.35
N ASN A 253 31.60 -6.49 18.15
CA ASN A 253 31.43 -5.74 16.90
C ASN A 253 32.52 -4.66 16.74
N LEU A 254 33.79 -5.06 16.81
CA LEU A 254 34.91 -4.13 16.81
C LEU A 254 36.16 -4.70 16.16
N PHE A 255 37.02 -3.79 15.70
CA PHE A 255 38.31 -4.12 15.08
C PHE A 255 39.45 -3.40 15.78
N TYR A 256 40.61 -4.06 15.79
CA TYR A 256 41.89 -3.50 16.20
C TYR A 256 42.91 -3.62 15.07
N THR A 257 43.84 -2.69 15.00
CA THR A 257 45.06 -2.87 14.20
C THR A 257 46.21 -2.09 14.85
N PRO A 258 47.45 -2.64 14.90
CA PRO A 258 48.57 -1.93 15.49
C PRO A 258 48.91 -0.66 14.71
N ARG A 259 49.43 0.35 15.42
CA ARG A 259 49.96 1.56 14.80
C ARG A 259 51.15 1.20 13.86
N PRO A 260 51.45 1.97 12.81
CA PRO A 260 52.56 1.66 11.91
C PRO A 260 53.89 1.41 12.63
N GLY A 261 54.59 0.35 12.21
CA GLY A 261 55.84 -0.11 12.83
C GLY A 261 55.68 -0.81 14.20
N LYS A 262 54.47 -1.21 14.62
CA LYS A 262 54.19 -1.87 15.90
C LYS A 262 53.56 -3.26 15.77
N LEU A 263 53.76 -4.10 16.78
CA LEU A 263 53.04 -5.37 17.01
C LEU A 263 51.76 -5.13 17.83
N LEU A 264 50.78 -6.05 17.78
CA LEU A 264 49.53 -5.89 18.52
C LEU A 264 49.77 -5.85 20.05
N ARG A 265 50.72 -6.66 20.53
CA ARG A 265 51.08 -6.77 21.96
C ARG A 265 51.59 -5.47 22.56
N GLU A 266 52.23 -4.60 21.77
CA GLU A 266 52.76 -3.30 22.24
C GLU A 266 51.66 -2.32 22.67
N GLY A 267 50.41 -2.57 22.28
CA GLY A 267 49.23 -1.92 22.84
C GLY A 267 48.87 -0.55 22.25
N ASP A 268 49.76 0.08 21.48
CA ASP A 268 49.47 1.27 20.68
C ASP A 268 48.74 0.87 19.38
N ASN A 269 47.41 1.04 19.36
CA ASN A 269 46.53 0.55 18.30
C ASN A 269 45.60 1.62 17.76
N TYR A 270 45.03 1.35 16.58
CA TYR A 270 43.79 1.98 16.15
C TYR A 270 42.62 1.02 16.39
N THR A 271 41.47 1.57 16.76
CA THR A 271 40.23 0.82 17.00
C THR A 271 39.10 1.36 16.14
N MET A 272 38.22 0.45 15.69
CA MET A 272 36.92 0.77 15.12
C MET A 272 35.85 0.06 15.95
N LYS A 273 34.86 0.78 16.48
CA LYS A 273 33.76 0.23 17.29
C LYS A 273 32.43 0.44 16.58
N PHE A 274 31.64 -0.62 16.42
CA PHE A 274 30.29 -0.57 15.84
C PHE A 274 29.17 -0.62 16.88
N GLY A 275 29.51 -0.92 18.14
CA GLY A 275 28.52 -0.98 19.22
C GLY A 275 27.45 -2.05 18.94
N GLY A 276 26.18 -1.65 18.98
CA GLY A 276 25.05 -2.52 18.66
C GLY A 276 24.84 -2.79 17.17
N ASP A 277 25.52 -2.08 16.26
CA ASP A 277 25.35 -2.20 14.81
C ASP A 277 26.14 -3.41 14.28
N ARG A 278 25.53 -4.60 14.43
CA ARG A 278 26.09 -5.87 13.95
C ARG A 278 26.24 -5.86 12.43
N ASP A 279 25.26 -5.32 11.72
CA ASP A 279 25.16 -5.43 10.27
C ASP A 279 26.27 -4.60 9.60
N ALA A 280 26.51 -3.36 10.08
CA ALA A 280 27.66 -2.56 9.65
C ALA A 280 28.99 -3.24 10.02
N TYR A 281 29.08 -3.85 11.20
CA TYR A 281 30.27 -4.64 11.56
C TYR A 281 30.50 -5.81 10.58
N GLU A 282 29.46 -6.56 10.20
CA GLU A 282 29.57 -7.70 9.28
C GLU A 282 29.90 -7.28 7.85
N ASP A 283 29.32 -6.16 7.35
CA ASP A 283 29.68 -5.56 6.06
C ASP A 283 31.14 -5.06 6.06
N TYR A 284 31.63 -4.48 7.16
CA TYR A 284 33.05 -4.07 7.25
C TYR A 284 33.99 -5.27 7.28
N ARG A 285 33.59 -6.32 8.00
CA ARG A 285 34.29 -7.61 8.07
C ARG A 285 34.35 -8.27 6.70
N GLU A 286 33.30 -8.15 5.89
CA GLU A 286 33.28 -8.61 4.50
C GLU A 286 34.19 -7.75 3.60
N LEU A 287 34.13 -6.42 3.71
CA LEU A 287 34.97 -5.48 2.95
C LEU A 287 36.46 -5.72 3.19
N LEU A 288 36.89 -5.73 4.46
CA LEU A 288 38.26 -6.03 4.85
C LEU A 288 38.64 -7.46 4.47
N GLY A 289 37.74 -8.42 4.69
CA GLY A 289 37.96 -9.82 4.41
C GLY A 289 38.17 -10.18 2.94
N ARG A 290 37.56 -9.42 2.02
CA ARG A 290 37.67 -9.63 0.57
C ARG A 290 39.10 -9.42 0.06
N ASP A 291 39.79 -8.43 0.60
CA ASP A 291 41.11 -8.01 0.12
C ASP A 291 42.26 -8.68 0.92
N ALA A 292 41.91 -9.45 1.97
CA ALA A 292 42.82 -10.29 2.75
C ALA A 292 42.98 -11.71 2.14
N GLU A 293 44.12 -12.36 2.39
CA GLU A 293 44.41 -13.73 1.92
C GLU A 293 45.04 -14.59 3.03
N ARG A 294 45.00 -15.92 2.90
CA ARG A 294 45.71 -16.84 3.81
C ARG A 294 47.20 -16.92 3.47
N THR A 295 47.89 -15.82 3.66
CA THR A 295 49.32 -15.63 3.33
C THR A 295 50.08 -15.08 4.54
N SER A 296 51.40 -14.91 4.39
CA SER A 296 52.25 -14.15 5.30
C SER A 296 52.57 -12.79 4.68
N ASN A 297 52.53 -11.72 5.47
CA ASN A 297 53.04 -10.41 5.06
C ASN A 297 54.07 -9.94 6.08
N CYS A 298 55.34 -9.80 5.65
CA CYS A 298 56.43 -9.35 6.50
C CYS A 298 56.41 -7.83 6.75
N ASN A 299 55.60 -7.06 6.02
CA ASN A 299 55.46 -5.63 6.26
C ASN A 299 54.75 -5.38 7.60
N PHE A 300 55.13 -4.31 8.28
CA PHE A 300 54.25 -3.70 9.29
C PHE A 300 53.10 -2.96 8.60
N ASN A 301 52.13 -2.50 9.38
CA ASN A 301 51.28 -1.41 8.89
C ASN A 301 52.18 -0.20 8.58
N GLU A 302 51.88 0.55 7.52
CA GLU A 302 52.70 1.68 7.07
C GLU A 302 51.85 2.96 6.95
N PHE A 303 52.40 4.12 7.35
CA PHE A 303 51.80 5.40 6.97
C PHE A 303 51.89 5.60 5.46
N ALA A 304 50.86 6.17 4.84
CA ALA A 304 50.83 6.39 3.38
C ALA A 304 51.97 7.31 2.88
N SER A 305 52.55 8.15 3.75
CA SER A 305 53.73 9.00 3.50
C SER A 305 55.07 8.26 3.58
N GLN A 306 55.08 7.02 4.06
CA GLN A 306 56.27 6.22 4.35
C GLN A 306 56.31 4.89 3.58
N ARG A 307 55.34 4.65 2.68
CA ARG A 307 55.15 3.36 2.01
C ARG A 307 56.43 2.81 1.35
N GLY A 308 56.76 1.56 1.63
CA GLY A 308 57.90 0.85 1.03
C GLY A 308 59.28 1.29 1.52
N LYS A 309 59.37 2.05 2.62
CA LYS A 309 60.67 2.45 3.22
C LYS A 309 61.23 1.43 4.21
N HIS A 310 60.40 0.49 4.67
CA HIS A 310 60.76 -0.47 5.72
C HIS A 310 60.62 -1.91 5.21
N ALA A 311 61.53 -2.32 4.33
CA ALA A 311 61.65 -3.73 3.93
C ALA A 311 62.10 -4.56 5.14
N MET A 312 61.31 -5.56 5.51
CA MET A 312 61.68 -6.53 6.54
C MET A 312 62.55 -7.64 5.95
N PRO A 313 63.66 -8.03 6.62
CA PRO A 313 64.54 -9.09 6.13
C PRO A 313 63.85 -10.47 6.14
N PRO A 314 64.31 -11.43 5.32
CA PRO A 314 63.89 -12.84 5.40
C PRO A 314 64.10 -13.42 6.80
N ILE A 315 63.39 -14.51 7.15
CA ILE A 315 63.52 -15.13 8.47
C ILE A 315 64.93 -15.67 8.72
N GLU A 316 65.60 -16.13 7.66
CA GLU A 316 66.98 -16.62 7.69
C GLU A 316 67.97 -15.52 8.09
N GLU A 317 67.72 -14.28 7.67
CA GLU A 317 68.53 -13.10 8.01
C GLU A 317 68.14 -12.54 9.39
N ALA A 318 66.84 -12.48 9.70
CA ALA A 318 66.34 -12.09 11.02
C ALA A 318 66.82 -13.04 12.14
N CYS A 319 67.09 -14.30 11.81
CA CYS A 319 67.56 -15.34 12.72
C CYS A 319 69.05 -15.69 12.54
N ALA A 320 69.83 -14.90 11.77
CA ALA A 320 71.20 -15.23 11.40
C ALA A 320 72.18 -15.36 12.58
N ASP A 321 71.82 -14.86 13.77
CA ASP A 321 72.64 -14.92 14.99
C ASP A 321 71.84 -15.18 16.28
N MET A 322 70.76 -15.99 16.21
CA MET A 322 69.86 -16.25 17.37
C MET A 322 70.56 -16.68 18.68
N GLU A 323 71.75 -17.26 18.60
CA GLU A 323 72.50 -17.73 19.77
C GLU A 323 73.04 -16.56 20.62
N HIS A 324 73.31 -15.40 20.01
CA HIS A 324 73.82 -14.19 20.68
C HIS A 324 72.77 -13.09 20.90
N MET A 325 71.61 -13.15 20.23
CA MET A 325 70.49 -12.20 20.44
C MET A 325 70.01 -12.20 21.90
N SER A 326 69.48 -11.08 22.40
CA SER A 326 68.90 -10.97 23.76
C SER A 326 67.58 -11.76 23.92
N GLU A 327 67.13 -11.96 25.16
CA GLU A 327 65.83 -12.61 25.44
C GLU A 327 64.64 -11.80 24.89
N GLU A 328 64.76 -10.47 24.84
CA GLU A 328 63.74 -9.56 24.27
C GLU A 328 63.68 -9.67 22.74
N GLU A 329 64.83 -9.72 22.07
CA GLU A 329 64.92 -9.90 20.62
C GLU A 329 64.40 -11.27 20.17
N LEU A 330 64.70 -12.34 20.93
CA LEU A 330 64.15 -13.67 20.67
C LEU A 330 62.62 -13.71 20.81
N HIS A 331 62.04 -13.06 21.83
CA HIS A 331 60.60 -12.95 21.97
C HIS A 331 59.95 -12.08 20.87
N ASN A 332 60.62 -11.02 20.39
CA ASN A 332 60.16 -10.22 19.25
C ASN A 332 60.09 -11.05 17.95
N ILE A 333 61.07 -11.95 17.71
CA ILE A 333 60.99 -12.89 16.59
C ILE A 333 59.85 -13.90 16.79
N GLU A 334 59.69 -14.47 17.98
CA GLU A 334 58.57 -15.39 18.30
C GLU A 334 57.20 -14.73 18.04
N GLU A 335 57.04 -13.45 18.39
CA GLU A 335 55.82 -12.69 18.11
C GLU A 335 55.59 -12.39 16.62
N LYS A 336 56.65 -12.04 15.88
CA LYS A 336 56.57 -11.88 14.42
C LYS A 336 56.16 -13.18 13.73
N ILE A 337 56.62 -14.33 14.21
CA ILE A 337 56.18 -15.65 13.72
C ILE A 337 54.69 -15.86 13.99
N ASP A 338 54.21 -15.53 15.20
CA ASP A 338 52.79 -15.68 15.57
C ASP A 338 51.83 -14.63 14.97
N GLU A 339 52.35 -13.48 14.50
CA GLU A 339 51.61 -12.49 13.70
C GLU A 339 51.76 -12.70 12.18
N ASN A 340 52.23 -13.88 11.77
CA ASN A 340 52.40 -14.33 10.38
C ASN A 340 53.24 -13.36 9.51
N PHE A 341 54.30 -12.77 10.07
CA PHE A 341 55.28 -12.02 9.27
C PHE A 341 56.04 -12.93 8.28
N PHE A 342 56.17 -14.22 8.61
CA PHE A 342 56.94 -15.20 7.86
C PHE A 342 56.09 -16.42 7.47
N PRO A 343 56.38 -17.12 6.36
CA PRO A 343 55.68 -18.36 6.01
C PRO A 343 55.88 -19.44 7.07
N LEU A 344 54.78 -20.03 7.57
CA LEU A 344 54.83 -20.98 8.69
C LEU A 344 55.83 -22.13 8.48
N MET A 345 55.86 -22.75 7.30
CA MET A 345 56.80 -23.86 7.01
C MET A 345 58.29 -23.46 7.03
N GLN A 346 58.59 -22.17 6.81
CA GLN A 346 59.95 -21.64 6.93
C GLN A 346 60.26 -21.23 8.37
N ALA A 347 59.24 -20.79 9.13
CA ALA A 347 59.38 -20.25 10.48
C ALA A 347 59.34 -21.28 11.61
N GLU A 348 58.66 -22.41 11.42
CA GLU A 348 58.47 -23.45 12.44
C GLU A 348 59.80 -24.00 13.01
N PRO A 349 60.86 -24.28 12.20
CA PRO A 349 62.15 -24.71 12.73
C PRO A 349 62.86 -23.64 13.58
N PHE A 350 62.72 -22.36 13.23
CA PHE A 350 63.28 -21.25 14.02
C PHE A 350 62.50 -21.06 15.32
N ARG A 351 61.17 -21.22 15.30
CA ARG A 351 60.32 -21.17 16.49
C ARG A 351 60.75 -22.19 17.54
N GLU A 352 60.95 -23.45 17.14
CA GLU A 352 61.41 -24.50 18.05
C GLU A 352 62.77 -24.16 18.65
N LYS A 353 63.75 -23.74 17.82
CA LYS A 353 65.08 -23.32 18.29
C LYS A 353 65.03 -22.09 19.24
N ILE A 354 64.15 -21.12 18.99
CA ILE A 354 63.93 -19.96 19.88
C ILE A 354 63.39 -20.42 21.24
N GLN A 355 62.42 -21.33 21.26
CA GLN A 355 61.83 -21.84 22.49
C GLN A 355 62.83 -22.67 23.31
N GLU A 356 63.67 -23.47 22.65
CA GLU A 356 64.78 -24.17 23.29
C GLU A 356 65.82 -23.20 23.88
N LEU A 357 66.23 -22.17 23.13
CA LEU A 357 67.18 -21.16 23.61
C LEU A 357 66.64 -20.38 24.82
N LEU A 358 65.38 -19.94 24.77
CA LEU A 358 64.73 -19.25 25.89
C LEU A 358 64.58 -20.15 27.13
N LYS A 359 64.28 -21.44 26.93
CA LYS A 359 64.23 -22.43 28.02
C LYS A 359 65.61 -22.67 28.64
N ALA A 360 66.62 -22.95 27.81
CA ALA A 360 68.00 -23.18 28.26
C ALA A 360 68.57 -21.95 28.98
N ARG A 361 68.24 -20.72 28.54
CA ARG A 361 68.63 -19.49 29.22
C ARG A 361 67.92 -19.30 30.56
N LYS A 362 66.61 -19.59 30.66
CA LYS A 362 65.89 -19.60 31.95
C LYS A 362 66.50 -20.62 32.92
N GLU A 363 66.77 -21.84 32.47
CA GLU A 363 67.43 -22.89 33.27
C GLU A 363 68.85 -22.45 33.70
N ALA A 364 69.64 -21.83 32.82
CA ALA A 364 70.95 -21.29 33.16
C ALA A 364 70.89 -20.07 34.09
N GLN A 365 69.86 -19.21 33.99
CA GLN A 365 69.62 -18.12 34.95
C GLN A 365 69.23 -18.69 36.33
N GLU A 366 68.39 -19.72 36.38
CA GLU A 366 68.04 -20.42 37.61
C GLU A 366 69.24 -21.14 38.24
N GLU A 367 70.08 -21.79 37.44
CA GLU A 367 71.35 -22.35 37.92
C GLU A 367 72.29 -21.26 38.45
N LYS A 368 72.40 -20.12 37.77
CA LYS A 368 73.20 -18.98 38.25
C LYS A 368 72.62 -18.38 39.54
N LYS A 369 71.28 -18.34 39.70
CA LYS A 369 70.60 -17.96 40.95
C LYS A 369 70.84 -18.98 42.07
N LYS A 370 70.84 -20.29 41.76
CA LYS A 370 71.16 -21.39 42.70
C LYS A 370 72.65 -21.38 43.10
N LYS A 371 73.56 -21.07 42.19
CA LYS A 371 75.03 -20.98 42.43
C LYS A 371 75.47 -19.67 43.11
N LYS A 372 74.63 -18.62 43.12
CA LYS A 372 74.88 -17.33 43.82
C LYS A 372 74.37 -17.25 45.27
N LYS A 373 73.88 -18.35 45.85
CA LYS A 373 73.65 -18.47 47.31
C LYS A 373 74.42 -19.69 47.83
N PRO A 374 75.69 -19.48 48.20
CA PRO A 374 76.01 -19.64 49.62
C PRO A 374 77.08 -18.65 50.10
N GLU A 375 76.67 -17.55 50.73
CA GLU A 375 77.40 -16.84 51.81
C GLU A 375 76.62 -15.57 52.20
N GLN A 376 75.68 -15.72 53.14
CA GLN A 376 75.44 -14.82 54.27
C GLN A 376 74.27 -15.36 55.10
N GLU A 377 74.54 -15.51 56.41
CA GLU A 377 73.59 -15.49 57.55
C GLU A 377 72.38 -16.46 57.46
N ALA A 378 72.28 -17.54 58.25
CA ALA A 378 73.05 -17.96 59.43
C ALA A 378 73.01 -16.99 60.64
N GLU A 379 71.81 -16.54 61.05
CA GLU A 379 71.50 -16.33 62.48
C GLU A 379 69.99 -16.33 62.79
N SER A 380 69.58 -16.99 63.90
CA SER A 380 68.20 -17.16 64.43
C SER A 380 67.17 -17.82 63.48
N SER A 381 66.51 -18.96 63.73
CA SER A 381 66.33 -19.84 64.90
C SER A 381 65.53 -19.29 66.10
N LYS A 382 64.19 -19.48 66.09
CA LYS A 382 63.49 -20.51 66.92
C LYS A 382 61.95 -20.41 66.87
N ALA A 383 61.31 -21.52 67.29
CA ALA A 383 59.86 -21.79 67.42
C ALA A 383 59.10 -21.88 66.09
N GLU A 384 58.56 -23.03 65.63
CA GLU A 384 57.64 -24.00 66.26
C GLU A 384 56.33 -23.32 66.74
N GLY A 385 55.13 -23.76 66.39
CA GLY A 385 54.74 -24.86 65.49
C GLY A 385 53.33 -25.38 65.85
N ALA A 386 52.35 -25.22 64.96
CA ALA A 386 51.05 -25.90 64.97
C ALA A 386 50.39 -25.77 63.58
N ALA A 387 49.58 -26.73 63.18
CA ALA A 387 49.20 -26.95 61.77
C ALA A 387 47.71 -26.70 61.47
N GLU A 388 47.40 -26.65 60.16
CA GLU A 388 46.06 -26.82 59.53
C GLU A 388 45.04 -25.67 59.74
N THR A 389 44.29 -25.18 58.73
CA THR A 389 44.15 -25.58 57.31
C THR A 389 43.69 -24.41 56.39
N ALA A 390 44.10 -24.47 55.10
CA ALA A 390 43.39 -24.06 53.87
C ALA A 390 42.94 -22.59 53.57
N GLU A 391 43.72 -21.96 52.67
CA GLU A 391 43.33 -21.26 51.42
C GLU A 391 42.65 -19.85 51.34
N LYS A 392 43.44 -18.95 50.71
CA LYS A 392 43.12 -18.01 49.59
C LYS A 392 42.71 -16.54 49.81
N ASN A 393 43.76 -15.71 49.64
CA ASN A 393 43.88 -14.53 48.76
C ASN A 393 43.59 -13.10 49.29
N SER A 394 44.67 -12.30 49.25
CA SER A 394 44.87 -10.85 49.44
C SER A 394 44.13 -9.98 48.40
N GLU A 395 43.54 -8.82 48.74
CA GLU A 395 44.17 -7.52 49.08
C GLU A 395 45.08 -6.99 47.94
N GLU A 396 44.75 -5.91 47.20
CA GLU A 396 44.48 -4.48 47.52
C GLU A 396 45.73 -3.64 47.85
N LYS A 397 45.92 -2.55 47.05
CA LYS A 397 46.27 -1.15 47.43
C LYS A 397 47.49 -0.86 48.36
N SER A 398 48.14 0.31 48.36
CA SER A 398 48.11 1.54 47.52
C SER A 398 49.18 2.53 48.03
N GLN A 399 49.58 3.51 47.19
CA GLN A 399 50.26 4.78 47.56
C GLN A 399 51.68 4.65 48.19
N GLY A 400 52.61 5.61 48.02
CA GLY A 400 52.64 6.84 47.23
C GLY A 400 53.87 7.70 47.60
N GLN A 401 54.07 8.85 46.92
CA GLN A 401 55.12 9.88 47.17
C GLN A 401 56.58 9.50 46.82
N ALA A 402 57.50 10.41 46.48
CA ALA A 402 57.46 11.77 45.90
C ALA A 402 58.90 12.21 45.51
N MET A 403 59.04 13.40 44.87
CA MET A 403 60.30 14.16 44.64
C MET A 403 61.32 13.57 43.63
N GLN A 404 62.16 14.36 42.92
CA GLN A 404 62.08 15.72 42.33
C GLN A 404 63.38 15.95 41.51
N HIS A 405 63.48 17.11 40.80
CA HIS A 405 64.67 17.64 40.09
C HIS A 405 65.08 16.89 38.78
N SER A 406 65.04 17.48 37.57
CA SER A 406 65.73 18.68 37.00
C SER A 406 67.16 18.35 36.55
N GLU A 407 67.78 18.85 35.47
CA GLU A 407 67.57 19.99 34.52
C GLU A 407 67.96 19.50 33.08
N THR A 408 67.40 19.91 31.94
CA THR A 408 67.70 21.11 31.08
C THR A 408 69.17 21.57 31.04
N PRO A 409 69.71 22.18 29.93
CA PRO A 409 68.99 22.80 28.79
C PRO A 409 69.56 22.58 27.35
N MET A 410 68.87 23.24 26.42
CA MET A 410 69.19 23.79 25.08
C MET A 410 70.70 24.06 24.78
N ASP A 411 71.16 24.12 23.51
CA ASP A 411 71.09 25.40 22.78
C ASP A 411 71.22 25.42 21.24
N HIS A 412 70.64 26.50 20.68
CA HIS A 412 70.92 27.26 19.45
C HIS A 412 72.04 26.78 18.49
N SER A 413 71.85 26.71 17.16
CA SER A 413 71.65 27.80 16.17
C SER A 413 71.84 27.18 14.75
N GLY A 414 71.56 27.75 13.58
CA GLY A 414 71.18 29.10 13.13
C GLY A 414 72.00 29.47 11.87
N LEU A 415 71.38 30.12 10.86
CA LEU A 415 72.03 30.69 9.64
C LEU A 415 72.66 29.66 8.65
N GLU A 416 72.95 29.97 7.38
CA GLU A 416 72.30 30.80 6.33
C GLU A 416 73.03 30.51 4.99
N SER A 417 72.40 30.78 3.84
CA SER A 417 73.03 30.82 2.49
C SER A 417 73.61 29.48 1.94
N SER A 418 73.91 29.30 0.65
CA SER A 418 73.92 30.23 -0.49
C SER A 418 73.56 29.58 -1.85
N GLU A 419 73.24 30.45 -2.82
CA GLU A 419 73.58 30.38 -4.26
C GLU A 419 72.93 29.39 -5.26
N GLN A 420 72.83 29.93 -6.48
CA GLN A 420 72.29 29.33 -7.72
C GLN A 420 73.29 28.36 -8.36
N PRO A 421 72.92 27.67 -9.46
CA PRO A 421 73.22 28.29 -10.76
C PRO A 421 72.15 28.11 -11.87
N GLN A 422 71.97 29.21 -12.61
CA GLN A 422 71.89 29.32 -14.09
C GLN A 422 70.77 28.61 -14.90
N SER A 423 70.22 29.40 -15.83
CA SER A 423 69.43 28.97 -16.98
C SER A 423 70.29 28.31 -18.07
N PRO A 424 69.65 27.76 -19.11
CA PRO A 424 69.72 28.51 -20.37
C PRO A 424 68.36 28.72 -21.06
N ASN A 425 68.42 29.59 -22.07
CA ASN A 425 67.32 30.16 -22.84
C ASN A 425 67.32 29.53 -24.26
N LYS A 426 66.25 29.76 -25.05
CA LYS A 426 66.27 29.78 -26.55
C LYS A 426 66.45 28.43 -27.31
N ASP A 427 66.04 28.23 -28.58
CA ASP A 427 65.51 29.10 -29.66
C ASP A 427 64.53 28.33 -30.65
N TRP A 428 63.51 29.03 -31.17
CA TRP A 428 62.87 29.10 -32.53
C TRP A 428 62.43 27.91 -33.44
N ASP A 429 61.24 28.15 -34.04
CA ASP A 429 60.78 27.97 -35.44
C ASP A 429 60.08 26.71 -36.06
N ARG A 430 58.95 27.06 -36.72
CA ARG A 430 58.19 26.60 -37.95
C ARG A 430 58.74 25.47 -38.86
N PRO A 431 57.95 24.88 -39.82
CA PRO A 431 56.81 25.43 -40.63
C PRO A 431 55.48 24.59 -40.63
N GLN A 432 54.29 25.11 -41.02
CA GLN A 432 53.63 25.21 -42.38
C GLN A 432 53.31 23.81 -42.99
N GLU A 433 52.14 23.47 -43.58
CA GLU A 433 51.25 24.17 -44.54
C GLU A 433 49.74 23.75 -44.48
N ASP A 434 48.88 24.70 -44.88
CA ASP A 434 47.71 24.67 -45.81
C ASP A 434 46.63 23.55 -45.81
N GLY A 435 45.34 23.84 -46.08
CA GLY A 435 44.66 25.13 -46.30
C GLY A 435 43.28 25.02 -47.03
N ARG A 436 42.54 26.15 -47.11
CA ARG A 436 41.28 26.39 -47.91
C ARG A 436 40.02 25.61 -47.45
N LYS A 437 38.75 26.04 -47.60
CA LYS A 437 37.98 27.23 -48.12
C LYS A 437 36.48 27.03 -47.70
N SER A 438 35.50 27.93 -47.74
CA SER A 438 35.37 29.42 -47.67
C SER A 438 33.87 29.83 -47.82
N PHE A 439 33.43 30.98 -47.27
CA PHE A 439 32.08 31.59 -47.33
C PHE A 439 31.00 30.88 -46.46
N GLY A 440 30.05 31.55 -45.78
CA GLY A 440 29.40 32.88 -45.94
C GLY A 440 27.89 32.63 -46.15
N HIS A 441 26.91 33.24 -45.47
CA HIS A 441 26.74 34.68 -45.17
C HIS A 441 25.62 34.94 -44.10
N THR A 442 25.75 36.06 -43.36
CA THR A 442 24.71 37.01 -42.81
C THR A 442 23.25 36.55 -42.60
N GLU A 443 22.62 36.66 -41.42
CA GLU A 443 22.28 37.83 -40.55
C GLU A 443 20.90 38.50 -40.81
N ALA A 444 20.06 38.48 -39.76
CA ALA A 444 19.23 39.54 -39.15
C ALA A 444 18.39 40.59 -39.94
N GLY A 445 17.23 40.93 -39.35
CA GLY A 445 16.46 42.16 -39.60
C GLY A 445 15.22 42.01 -40.51
N ALA A 446 14.15 42.80 -40.40
CA ALA A 446 13.81 43.84 -39.43
C ALA A 446 12.27 44.10 -39.39
N GLN A 447 11.82 45.06 -38.56
CA GLN A 447 10.44 45.51 -38.42
C GLN A 447 9.95 46.34 -39.63
N ALA A 448 8.63 46.45 -39.85
CA ALA A 448 7.93 47.73 -40.08
C ALA A 448 6.40 47.58 -40.21
N SER A 449 5.70 48.69 -39.93
CA SER A 449 4.25 48.93 -40.00
C SER A 449 3.84 49.75 -41.24
N GLY A 450 2.56 49.72 -41.66
CA GLY A 450 1.98 50.74 -42.54
C GLY A 450 0.61 50.38 -43.14
N ASP A 451 -0.37 51.28 -42.98
CA ASP A 451 -1.70 51.30 -43.64
C ASP A 451 -1.58 51.67 -45.16
N ASP A 452 -2.60 51.79 -46.03
CA ASP A 452 -3.99 52.23 -45.82
C ASP A 452 -4.92 52.02 -47.07
N THR A 453 -6.26 52.08 -46.88
CA THR A 453 -7.36 52.34 -47.88
C THR A 453 -7.63 51.35 -49.06
N ASP A 454 -8.85 51.14 -49.60
CA ASP A 454 -10.20 51.68 -49.28
C ASP A 454 -11.42 50.80 -49.72
N ALA A 455 -12.59 51.07 -49.10
CA ALA A 455 -14.02 50.90 -49.48
C ALA A 455 -14.53 49.67 -50.31
N LEU A 456 -15.71 49.05 -50.08
CA LEU A 456 -17.04 49.56 -49.68
C LEU A 456 -17.89 48.51 -48.89
N GLY A 457 -18.83 48.96 -48.04
CA GLY A 457 -20.04 48.19 -47.65
C GLY A 457 -20.17 47.75 -46.18
N LYS A 458 -21.06 48.43 -45.42
CA LYS A 458 -21.38 48.25 -43.98
C LYS A 458 -22.84 48.76 -43.76
N PRO A 459 -23.47 48.70 -42.55
CA PRO A 459 -23.15 47.97 -41.30
C PRO A 459 -24.39 47.37 -40.55
N GLU A 460 -24.17 46.95 -39.27
CA GLU A 460 -25.09 46.96 -38.09
C GLU A 460 -25.78 45.65 -37.67
N LYS A 461 -26.00 45.30 -36.38
CA LYS A 461 -25.56 45.85 -35.06
C LYS A 461 -25.56 44.74 -33.96
N LYS A 462 -25.20 45.11 -32.72
CA LYS A 462 -24.80 44.23 -31.59
C LYS A 462 -25.92 43.80 -30.60
N LYS A 463 -25.68 42.64 -29.96
CA LYS A 463 -25.94 42.24 -28.53
C LYS A 463 -27.31 42.50 -27.87
N GLY A 464 -27.87 41.45 -27.23
CA GLY A 464 -28.92 41.51 -26.20
C GLY A 464 -29.07 40.17 -25.46
N PHE A 465 -29.54 40.16 -24.20
CA PHE A 465 -29.55 39.00 -23.28
C PHE A 465 -30.97 38.77 -22.70
N PHE A 466 -31.20 37.62 -22.03
CA PHE A 466 -32.41 37.18 -21.29
C PHE A 466 -33.62 36.57 -22.04
N GLY A 467 -34.07 35.39 -21.55
CA GLY A 467 -35.42 35.29 -20.98
C GLY A 467 -36.47 34.30 -21.55
N LYS A 468 -36.55 33.09 -20.95
CA LYS A 468 -37.75 32.23 -20.74
C LYS A 468 -38.54 31.60 -21.92
N ARG A 469 -38.76 30.28 -21.75
CA ARG A 469 -39.91 29.39 -22.12
C ARG A 469 -40.57 29.56 -23.50
N TYR A 470 -40.55 28.47 -24.29
CA TYR A 470 -41.63 28.13 -25.22
C TYR A 470 -41.94 26.63 -25.23
N THR A 471 -43.23 26.31 -25.17
CA THR A 471 -43.85 25.07 -25.63
C THR A 471 -43.86 25.02 -27.16
N LYS A 472 -44.00 23.84 -27.77
CA LYS A 472 -43.82 23.64 -29.21
C LYS A 472 -45.01 22.95 -29.86
N GLU A 473 -45.80 23.70 -30.61
CA GLU A 473 -46.77 23.17 -31.57
C GLU A 473 -46.08 22.81 -32.91
N LYS A 474 -46.79 22.04 -33.75
CA LYS A 474 -46.35 21.61 -35.09
C LYS A 474 -47.05 22.43 -36.18
N PRO A 475 -46.40 22.71 -37.33
CA PRO A 475 -47.05 23.33 -38.48
C PRO A 475 -47.69 22.28 -39.41
N GLU A 476 -48.73 22.73 -40.13
CA GLU A 476 -49.47 22.01 -41.17
C GLU A 476 -48.81 22.16 -42.56
N ARG A 477 -49.39 21.49 -43.57
CA ARG A 477 -49.25 21.86 -44.99
C ARG A 477 -50.41 21.31 -45.84
N ASP A 478 -51.08 22.20 -46.55
CA ASP A 478 -52.11 21.97 -47.59
C ASP A 478 -51.52 21.28 -48.85
N VAL A 479 -52.22 20.90 -49.94
CA VAL A 479 -53.52 21.20 -50.61
C VAL A 479 -53.83 20.00 -51.58
N PRO A 480 -54.83 19.96 -52.53
CA PRO A 480 -56.04 20.78 -52.78
C PRO A 480 -57.35 19.98 -53.08
N GLU A 481 -58.47 20.71 -53.23
CA GLU A 481 -59.77 20.24 -53.76
C GLU A 481 -59.88 20.28 -55.31
N LYS A 482 -60.88 19.56 -55.87
CA LYS A 482 -61.62 20.00 -57.06
C LYS A 482 -62.97 19.28 -57.25
N ASP A 483 -64.03 20.06 -57.44
CA ASP A 483 -65.39 19.57 -57.76
C ASP A 483 -65.56 19.08 -59.20
N MET A 484 -66.55 18.19 -59.42
CA MET A 484 -67.56 18.32 -60.49
C MET A 484 -68.85 17.57 -60.14
N ASP A 485 -69.99 18.12 -60.58
CA ASP A 485 -71.35 17.69 -60.27
C ASP A 485 -72.09 17.18 -61.53
N ALA A 486 -73.23 16.52 -61.29
CA ALA A 486 -74.42 16.38 -62.14
C ALA A 486 -74.57 15.17 -63.11
N SER A 487 -75.66 14.44 -62.82
CA SER A 487 -76.60 13.75 -63.72
C SER A 487 -76.24 12.41 -64.38
N LEU A 488 -76.94 11.37 -63.91
CA LEU A 488 -77.99 10.71 -64.71
C LEU A 488 -79.13 10.21 -63.80
N LYS A 489 -80.38 10.42 -64.23
CA LYS A 489 -81.60 10.12 -63.44
C LYS A 489 -82.05 8.66 -63.65
N GLY A 490 -82.56 7.99 -62.61
CA GLY A 490 -83.30 6.73 -62.80
C GLY A 490 -83.77 6.01 -61.52
N ALA A 491 -85.05 6.19 -61.19
CA ALA A 491 -85.89 5.34 -60.33
C ALA A 491 -85.58 5.19 -58.81
N GLY A 492 -86.62 5.41 -57.99
CA GLY A 492 -86.71 4.94 -56.61
C GLY A 492 -86.47 5.99 -55.52
N LYS A 493 -87.54 6.47 -54.88
CA LYS A 493 -87.43 6.95 -53.48
C LYS A 493 -87.21 5.73 -52.59
N GLN A 494 -86.12 5.71 -51.84
CA GLN A 494 -85.95 4.87 -50.65
C GLN A 494 -85.40 5.77 -49.54
N ASP A 495 -86.00 5.67 -48.35
CA ASP A 495 -85.71 6.55 -47.23
C ASP A 495 -84.34 6.26 -46.62
N ASP A 496 -83.58 7.30 -46.26
CA ASP A 496 -82.31 7.13 -45.54
C ASP A 496 -82.58 6.73 -44.08
N PRO A 497 -82.14 5.54 -43.61
CA PRO A 497 -82.41 5.08 -42.25
C PRO A 497 -81.70 5.86 -41.13
N ARG A 498 -80.98 6.95 -41.44
CA ARG A 498 -80.11 7.68 -40.50
C ARG A 498 -80.64 9.02 -40.01
N ASP A 499 -81.80 9.49 -40.47
CA ASP A 499 -82.43 10.70 -39.93
C ASP A 499 -83.01 10.42 -38.51
N PRO A 500 -82.49 11.05 -37.44
CA PRO A 500 -83.01 10.84 -36.08
C PRO A 500 -84.46 11.31 -35.92
N ASN A 501 -84.88 12.28 -36.73
CA ASN A 501 -86.19 12.94 -36.64
C ASN A 501 -87.26 12.28 -37.54
N GLY A 502 -86.88 11.49 -38.55
CA GLY A 502 -87.81 10.93 -39.53
C GLY A 502 -88.91 10.07 -38.91
N ILE A 503 -88.58 9.22 -37.94
CA ILE A 503 -89.56 8.35 -37.25
C ILE A 503 -90.46 9.16 -36.30
N GLU A 504 -89.91 10.17 -35.60
CA GLU A 504 -90.70 11.06 -34.74
C GLU A 504 -91.67 11.92 -35.59
N ALA A 505 -91.22 12.43 -36.75
CA ALA A 505 -92.05 13.17 -37.69
C ALA A 505 -93.14 12.32 -38.39
N GLU A 506 -92.83 11.07 -38.79
CA GLU A 506 -93.86 10.16 -39.29
C GLU A 506 -94.95 9.87 -38.24
N LEU A 507 -94.55 9.68 -36.97
CA LEU A 507 -95.48 9.46 -35.87
C LEU A 507 -96.31 10.72 -35.59
N GLU A 508 -95.69 11.90 -35.60
CA GLU A 508 -96.40 13.18 -35.48
C GLU A 508 -97.39 13.41 -36.62
N ALA A 509 -97.09 12.96 -37.85
CA ALA A 509 -98.03 12.99 -38.97
C ALA A 509 -99.24 12.06 -38.73
N GLU A 510 -99.02 10.79 -38.34
CA GLU A 510 -100.11 9.86 -37.96
C GLU A 510 -100.94 10.40 -36.76
N PHE A 511 -100.32 11.13 -35.84
CA PHE A 511 -100.99 11.78 -34.71
C PHE A 511 -101.72 13.08 -35.08
N ALA A 512 -101.32 13.76 -36.17
CA ALA A 512 -101.99 14.94 -36.70
C ALA A 512 -103.23 14.55 -37.53
N GLU A 513 -103.15 13.52 -38.37
CA GLU A 513 -104.28 13.01 -39.17
C GLU A 513 -105.42 12.44 -38.30
N SER A 514 -105.13 12.05 -37.06
CA SER A 514 -106.10 11.50 -36.10
C SER A 514 -106.77 12.55 -35.19
N ASN A 515 -106.69 13.84 -35.56
CA ASN A 515 -107.43 14.96 -34.94
C ASN A 515 -107.27 15.07 -33.40
N GLY A 516 -106.13 14.61 -32.86
CA GLY A 516 -105.81 14.71 -31.43
C GLY A 516 -106.54 13.72 -30.50
N SER A 517 -107.34 12.79 -31.03
CA SER A 517 -108.22 11.92 -30.22
C SER A 517 -107.55 10.66 -29.62
N LEU A 518 -106.28 10.38 -29.94
CA LEU A 518 -105.61 9.14 -29.54
C LEU A 518 -105.24 9.11 -28.05
N SER A 519 -105.59 8.02 -27.38
CA SER A 519 -105.19 7.71 -26.01
C SER A 519 -103.67 7.52 -25.88
N VAL A 520 -103.14 7.63 -24.65
CA VAL A 520 -101.71 7.40 -24.37
C VAL A 520 -101.28 6.00 -24.84
N LYS A 521 -102.12 4.99 -24.60
CA LYS A 521 -101.93 3.60 -25.05
C LYS A 521 -101.74 3.51 -26.57
N GLU A 522 -102.62 4.13 -27.36
CA GLU A 522 -102.56 4.08 -28.83
C GLU A 522 -101.30 4.77 -29.38
N LYS A 523 -100.81 5.83 -28.71
CA LYS A 523 -99.55 6.49 -29.07
C LYS A 523 -98.33 5.61 -28.82
N TYR A 524 -98.30 4.87 -27.70
CA TYR A 524 -97.24 3.89 -27.47
C TYR A 524 -97.40 2.68 -28.40
N ASP A 525 -98.60 2.13 -28.62
CA ASP A 525 -98.83 1.05 -29.59
C ASP A 525 -98.34 1.42 -31.01
N ALA A 526 -98.53 2.67 -31.46
CA ALA A 526 -97.99 3.16 -32.73
C ALA A 526 -96.44 3.17 -32.74
N ARG A 527 -95.81 3.67 -31.67
CA ARG A 527 -94.34 3.62 -31.49
C ARG A 527 -93.81 2.18 -31.47
N MET A 528 -94.53 1.25 -30.86
CA MET A 528 -94.15 -0.18 -30.79
C MET A 528 -94.22 -0.91 -32.14
N ARG A 529 -94.94 -0.37 -33.14
CA ARG A 529 -94.97 -0.92 -34.52
C ARG A 529 -93.74 -0.54 -35.34
N LYS A 530 -92.93 0.44 -34.90
CA LYS A 530 -91.76 0.97 -35.63
C LYS A 530 -90.41 0.65 -34.96
N LEU A 531 -90.38 -0.28 -34.00
CA LEU A 531 -89.18 -0.59 -33.19
C LEU A 531 -88.01 -1.17 -34.00
N ASP A 532 -88.29 -1.83 -35.12
CA ASP A 532 -87.31 -2.37 -36.07
C ASP A 532 -86.50 -1.27 -36.77
N ARG A 533 -87.17 -0.17 -37.13
CA ARG A 533 -86.57 1.03 -37.75
C ARG A 533 -85.83 1.90 -36.74
N MET A 534 -86.14 1.81 -35.44
CA MET A 534 -85.47 2.59 -34.40
C MET A 534 -84.01 2.16 -34.14
N SER A 535 -83.16 3.15 -33.84
CA SER A 535 -81.78 2.96 -33.36
C SER A 535 -81.74 2.50 -31.89
N MET A 536 -80.62 1.91 -31.46
CA MET A 536 -80.42 1.52 -30.06
C MET A 536 -80.62 2.68 -29.07
N TRP A 537 -80.24 3.92 -29.44
CA TRP A 537 -80.49 5.10 -28.62
C TRP A 537 -81.98 5.44 -28.52
N GLN A 538 -82.73 5.44 -29.63
CA GLN A 538 -84.19 5.62 -29.63
C GLN A 538 -84.89 4.53 -28.81
N LEU A 539 -84.45 3.27 -28.89
CA LEU A 539 -84.99 2.16 -28.10
C LEU A 539 -84.74 2.31 -26.59
N ARG A 540 -83.55 2.80 -26.18
CA ARG A 540 -83.27 3.14 -24.77
C ARG A 540 -84.15 4.29 -24.28
N ARG A 541 -84.18 5.40 -25.02
CA ARG A 541 -84.99 6.59 -24.70
C ARG A 541 -86.48 6.27 -24.63
N LEU A 542 -87.00 5.44 -25.54
CA LEU A 542 -88.39 4.99 -25.51
C LEU A 542 -88.68 4.04 -24.33
N ARG A 543 -87.72 3.21 -23.92
CA ARG A 543 -87.85 2.37 -22.71
C ARG A 543 -87.90 3.19 -21.42
N GLU A 544 -87.09 4.23 -21.31
CA GLU A 544 -87.13 5.18 -20.21
C GLU A 544 -88.49 5.91 -20.18
N GLN A 545 -88.93 6.46 -21.32
CA GLN A 545 -90.27 7.06 -21.48
C GLN A 545 -91.45 6.12 -21.15
N VAL A 546 -91.33 4.80 -21.38
CA VAL A 546 -92.38 3.83 -20.99
C VAL A 546 -92.40 3.60 -19.48
N LYS A 547 -91.23 3.62 -18.82
CA LYS A 547 -91.14 3.42 -17.37
C LYS A 547 -91.66 4.62 -16.59
N ASP A 548 -91.29 5.82 -17.04
CA ASP A 548 -91.54 7.06 -16.31
C ASP A 548 -92.96 7.64 -16.52
N ASP A 549 -93.68 7.23 -17.57
CA ASP A 549 -95.03 7.74 -17.82
C ASP A 549 -96.06 7.14 -16.84
N GLU A 550 -96.49 7.91 -15.85
CA GLU A 550 -97.50 7.52 -14.84
C GLU A 550 -98.89 7.23 -15.43
N ARG A 551 -99.15 7.59 -16.69
CA ARG A 551 -100.47 7.41 -17.36
C ARG A 551 -100.65 6.02 -18.00
N LEU A 552 -99.60 5.20 -18.00
CA LEU A 552 -99.66 3.79 -18.43
C LEU A 552 -99.87 2.87 -17.23
N ASP A 553 -100.79 1.90 -17.36
CA ASP A 553 -100.95 0.85 -16.35
C ASP A 553 -99.78 -0.16 -16.37
N TRP A 554 -99.69 -0.98 -15.32
CA TRP A 554 -98.58 -1.92 -15.17
C TRP A 554 -98.56 -3.04 -16.23
N VAL A 555 -99.72 -3.42 -16.79
CA VAL A 555 -99.85 -4.47 -17.80
C VAL A 555 -99.34 -3.97 -19.14
N ASP A 556 -99.71 -2.74 -19.51
CA ASP A 556 -99.17 -2.06 -20.69
C ASP A 556 -97.67 -1.76 -20.55
N LYS A 557 -97.21 -1.31 -19.37
CA LYS A 557 -95.76 -1.15 -19.10
C LYS A 557 -95.00 -2.45 -19.26
N GLU A 558 -95.48 -3.58 -18.72
CA GLU A 558 -94.83 -4.88 -18.88
C GLU A 558 -94.83 -5.35 -20.35
N LYS A 559 -95.97 -5.21 -21.06
CA LYS A 559 -96.10 -5.49 -22.50
C LYS A 559 -95.09 -4.69 -23.32
N TYR A 560 -94.99 -3.38 -23.07
CA TYR A 560 -94.08 -2.48 -23.79
C TYR A 560 -92.62 -2.72 -23.44
N GLU A 561 -92.28 -2.94 -22.16
CA GLU A 561 -90.93 -3.31 -21.76
C GLU A 561 -90.49 -4.62 -22.42
N LYS A 562 -91.38 -5.62 -22.52
CA LYS A 562 -91.10 -6.88 -23.22
C LYS A 562 -90.80 -6.67 -24.71
N LEU A 563 -91.62 -5.88 -25.42
CA LEU A 563 -91.41 -5.56 -26.83
C LEU A 563 -90.11 -4.76 -27.04
N LEU A 564 -89.85 -3.74 -26.23
CA LEU A 564 -88.62 -2.93 -26.26
C LEU A 564 -87.37 -3.72 -25.87
N ARG A 565 -87.50 -4.73 -25.01
CA ARG A 565 -86.41 -5.65 -24.66
C ARG A 565 -86.11 -6.59 -25.83
N GLN A 566 -87.14 -7.10 -26.51
CA GLN A 566 -86.98 -7.95 -27.69
C GLN A 566 -86.40 -7.17 -28.90
N ALA A 567 -86.86 -5.94 -29.14
CA ALA A 567 -86.31 -5.09 -30.20
C ALA A 567 -84.83 -4.74 -29.94
N ALA A 568 -84.48 -4.31 -28.71
CA ALA A 568 -83.09 -4.04 -28.35
C ALA A 568 -82.20 -5.30 -28.39
N TYR A 569 -82.75 -6.47 -28.03
CA TYR A 569 -82.06 -7.76 -28.17
C TYR A 569 -81.68 -8.03 -29.63
N GLN A 570 -82.62 -7.82 -30.57
CA GLN A 570 -82.39 -8.02 -32.01
C GLN A 570 -81.43 -6.97 -32.59
N LYS A 571 -81.64 -5.69 -32.27
CA LYS A 571 -80.82 -4.57 -32.79
C LYS A 571 -79.38 -4.63 -32.28
N GLY A 572 -79.19 -4.89 -30.98
CA GLY A 572 -77.85 -5.07 -30.39
C GLY A 572 -77.13 -6.31 -30.94
N ALA A 573 -77.85 -7.40 -31.22
CA ALA A 573 -77.28 -8.56 -31.90
C ALA A 573 -76.83 -8.26 -33.34
N GLU A 574 -77.61 -7.49 -34.10
CA GLU A 574 -77.28 -7.07 -35.47
C GLU A 574 -76.05 -6.14 -35.48
N GLU A 575 -76.00 -5.15 -34.59
CA GLU A 575 -74.87 -4.22 -34.45
C GLU A 575 -73.58 -4.96 -34.05
N VAL A 576 -73.63 -5.89 -33.10
CA VAL A 576 -72.48 -6.69 -32.68
C VAL A 576 -71.98 -7.61 -33.79
N ARG A 577 -72.88 -8.26 -34.54
CA ARG A 577 -72.50 -9.10 -35.69
C ARG A 577 -71.81 -8.28 -36.78
N LYS A 578 -72.38 -7.13 -37.17
CA LYS A 578 -71.75 -6.22 -38.15
C LYS A 578 -70.38 -5.71 -37.70
N LYS A 579 -70.21 -5.37 -36.42
CA LYS A 579 -68.91 -5.00 -35.85
C LYS A 579 -67.91 -6.16 -35.91
N ALA A 580 -68.33 -7.38 -35.57
CA ALA A 580 -67.48 -8.56 -35.61
C ALA A 580 -67.05 -8.91 -37.06
N GLU A 581 -68.00 -8.97 -38.00
CA GLU A 581 -67.73 -9.21 -39.42
C GLU A 581 -66.74 -8.19 -40.00
N TYR A 582 -66.91 -6.90 -39.69
CA TYR A 582 -65.94 -5.87 -40.07
C TYR A 582 -64.57 -6.16 -39.47
N ALA A 583 -64.48 -6.40 -38.16
CA ALA A 583 -63.22 -6.62 -37.45
C ALA A 583 -62.44 -7.85 -37.93
N MET A 584 -63.11 -8.92 -38.35
CA MET A 584 -62.45 -10.14 -38.89
C MET A 584 -61.49 -9.86 -40.06
N THR A 585 -61.67 -8.75 -40.79
CA THR A 585 -60.81 -8.36 -41.92
C THR A 585 -59.72 -7.34 -41.56
N GLN A 586 -59.66 -6.88 -40.30
CA GLN A 586 -58.78 -5.78 -39.87
C GLN A 586 -57.50 -6.28 -39.17
N SER A 587 -56.68 -5.33 -38.70
CA SER A 587 -55.46 -5.61 -37.94
C SER A 587 -55.72 -6.00 -36.50
N TYR A 588 -54.73 -6.62 -35.85
CA TYR A 588 -54.79 -7.09 -34.46
C TYR A 588 -55.29 -6.00 -33.50
N ALA A 589 -54.79 -4.77 -33.63
CA ALA A 589 -55.15 -3.66 -32.75
C ALA A 589 -56.61 -3.19 -32.93
N VAL A 590 -57.18 -3.34 -34.12
CA VAL A 590 -58.60 -3.05 -34.39
C VAL A 590 -59.48 -4.17 -33.86
N ILE A 591 -59.08 -5.44 -34.08
CA ILE A 591 -59.79 -6.61 -33.53
C ILE A 591 -59.88 -6.51 -32.00
N LYS A 592 -58.76 -6.24 -31.32
CA LYS A 592 -58.73 -6.07 -29.86
C LYS A 592 -59.72 -5.01 -29.39
N ARG A 593 -59.71 -3.82 -30.00
CA ARG A 593 -60.64 -2.72 -29.66
C ARG A 593 -62.10 -3.12 -29.88
N VAL A 594 -62.41 -3.79 -30.99
CA VAL A 594 -63.79 -4.22 -31.28
C VAL A 594 -64.24 -5.33 -30.33
N MET A 595 -63.36 -6.22 -29.87
CA MET A 595 -63.67 -7.16 -28.80
C MET A 595 -64.03 -6.43 -27.49
N ASP A 596 -63.24 -5.42 -27.09
CA ASP A 596 -63.54 -4.60 -25.91
C ASP A 596 -64.89 -3.85 -26.05
N GLU A 597 -65.22 -3.35 -27.25
CA GLU A 597 -66.51 -2.72 -27.55
C GLU A 597 -67.70 -3.72 -27.54
N ILE A 598 -67.49 -4.96 -27.97
CA ILE A 598 -68.52 -6.01 -27.97
C ILE A 598 -68.80 -6.49 -26.55
N ASP A 599 -67.77 -6.66 -25.72
CA ASP A 599 -67.90 -7.02 -24.30
C ASP A 599 -68.76 -5.97 -23.56
N GLN A 600 -68.50 -4.68 -23.80
CA GLN A 600 -69.24 -3.56 -23.21
C GLN A 600 -70.62 -3.28 -23.83
N SER A 601 -70.99 -3.96 -24.92
CA SER A 601 -72.24 -3.69 -25.65
C SER A 601 -73.51 -4.16 -24.91
N GLU A 602 -74.67 -3.56 -25.24
CA GLU A 602 -75.98 -4.08 -24.84
C GLU A 602 -76.47 -5.13 -25.85
N CYS A 603 -75.89 -6.32 -25.78
CA CYS A 603 -76.12 -7.44 -26.69
C CYS A 603 -76.38 -8.74 -25.89
N PRO A 604 -77.12 -9.73 -26.44
CA PRO A 604 -77.36 -10.99 -25.76
C PRO A 604 -76.08 -11.77 -25.46
N GLU A 605 -75.96 -12.28 -24.24
CA GLU A 605 -74.76 -12.95 -23.72
C GLU A 605 -74.27 -14.13 -24.57
N LEU A 606 -75.20 -14.90 -25.15
CA LEU A 606 -74.89 -15.99 -26.09
C LEU A 606 -74.21 -15.47 -27.38
N ILE A 607 -74.69 -14.35 -27.92
CA ILE A 607 -74.18 -13.76 -29.16
C ILE A 607 -72.87 -13.01 -28.91
N LYS A 608 -72.72 -12.37 -27.75
CA LYS A 608 -71.42 -11.85 -27.30
C LYS A 608 -70.37 -12.95 -27.28
N LYS A 609 -70.65 -14.09 -26.63
CA LYS A 609 -69.71 -15.22 -26.56
C LYS A 609 -69.37 -15.78 -27.93
N GLU A 610 -70.37 -16.07 -28.75
CA GLU A 610 -70.20 -16.54 -30.14
C GLU A 610 -69.26 -15.62 -30.95
N MET A 611 -69.49 -14.31 -30.89
CA MET A 611 -68.67 -13.34 -31.64
C MET A 611 -67.29 -13.10 -31.03
N LEU A 612 -67.16 -13.11 -29.70
CA LEU A 612 -65.87 -12.96 -29.00
C LEU A 612 -64.97 -14.19 -29.17
N GLU A 613 -65.54 -15.40 -29.24
CA GLU A 613 -64.81 -16.64 -29.57
C GLU A 613 -64.28 -16.58 -31.01
N ALA A 614 -65.15 -16.25 -31.98
CA ALA A 614 -64.76 -16.13 -33.39
C ALA A 614 -63.71 -15.02 -33.62
N LEU A 615 -63.88 -13.85 -33.00
CA LEU A 615 -62.86 -12.79 -33.04
C LEU A 615 -61.58 -13.18 -32.29
N GLY A 616 -61.68 -13.99 -31.24
CA GLY A 616 -60.54 -14.54 -30.52
C GLY A 616 -59.66 -15.42 -31.41
N GLU A 617 -60.24 -16.31 -32.22
CA GLU A 617 -59.48 -17.11 -33.18
C GLU A 617 -58.81 -16.27 -34.28
N VAL A 618 -59.54 -15.29 -34.82
CA VAL A 618 -59.01 -14.40 -35.86
C VAL A 618 -57.93 -13.47 -35.30
N LYS A 619 -58.08 -12.99 -34.06
CA LYS A 619 -57.07 -12.21 -33.31
C LYS A 619 -55.77 -13.01 -33.17
N LYS A 620 -55.85 -14.27 -32.76
CA LYS A 620 -54.68 -15.18 -32.60
C LYS A 620 -53.89 -15.28 -33.91
N LYS A 621 -54.58 -15.65 -34.99
CA LYS A 621 -53.97 -15.80 -36.30
C LYS A 621 -53.36 -14.49 -36.81
N ARG A 622 -54.08 -13.37 -36.70
CA ARG A 622 -53.62 -12.05 -37.13
C ARG A 622 -52.41 -11.58 -36.33
N GLY A 623 -52.38 -11.82 -35.02
CA GLY A 623 -51.23 -11.50 -34.16
C GLY A 623 -49.96 -12.24 -34.58
N GLN A 624 -50.06 -13.53 -34.90
CA GLN A 624 -48.93 -14.31 -35.42
C GLN A 624 -48.46 -13.82 -36.80
N GLU A 625 -49.38 -13.52 -37.72
CA GLU A 625 -49.06 -12.96 -39.05
C GLU A 625 -48.34 -11.61 -38.93
N GLU A 626 -48.90 -10.65 -38.17
CA GLU A 626 -48.30 -9.32 -37.97
C GLU A 626 -46.96 -9.37 -37.21
N ALA A 627 -46.80 -10.30 -36.25
CA ALA A 627 -45.54 -10.52 -35.55
C ALA A 627 -44.45 -11.12 -36.46
N ALA A 628 -44.81 -12.09 -37.32
CA ALA A 628 -43.90 -12.66 -38.31
C ALA A 628 -43.42 -11.59 -39.32
N ASP A 629 -44.35 -10.80 -39.85
CA ASP A 629 -44.09 -9.69 -40.77
C ASP A 629 -43.19 -8.60 -40.14
N LEU A 630 -43.37 -8.35 -38.84
CA LEU A 630 -42.53 -7.43 -38.07
C LEU A 630 -41.10 -7.95 -37.92
N ILE A 631 -40.92 -9.24 -37.62
CA ILE A 631 -39.61 -9.89 -37.53
C ILE A 631 -38.90 -9.97 -38.88
N ALA A 632 -39.63 -10.25 -39.96
CA ALA A 632 -39.07 -10.29 -41.32
C ALA A 632 -38.45 -8.95 -41.78
N ARG A 633 -38.80 -7.84 -41.11
CA ARG A 633 -38.28 -6.48 -41.38
C ARG A 633 -37.16 -6.06 -40.43
N VAL A 634 -36.67 -6.95 -39.55
CA VAL A 634 -35.55 -6.66 -38.62
C VAL A 634 -34.23 -6.55 -39.39
N PRO A 635 -33.47 -5.43 -39.28
CA PRO A 635 -32.17 -5.30 -39.94
C PRO A 635 -31.10 -6.23 -39.36
N GLU A 636 -30.21 -6.78 -40.20
CA GLU A 636 -29.09 -7.63 -39.75
C GLU A 636 -28.12 -6.92 -38.77
N ASN A 637 -27.97 -5.60 -38.91
CA ASN A 637 -27.10 -4.77 -38.09
C ASN A 637 -27.95 -3.84 -37.20
N MET A 638 -28.89 -4.43 -36.46
CA MET A 638 -29.82 -3.73 -35.59
C MET A 638 -29.12 -3.05 -34.39
N THR A 639 -29.35 -1.75 -34.21
CA THR A 639 -28.89 -0.99 -33.04
C THR A 639 -29.72 -1.29 -31.78
N ARG A 640 -29.19 -1.01 -30.58
CA ARG A 640 -29.93 -1.17 -29.31
C ARG A 640 -31.25 -0.39 -29.29
N SER A 641 -31.29 0.81 -29.88
CA SER A 641 -32.52 1.60 -29.95
C SER A 641 -33.55 0.95 -30.86
N GLN A 642 -33.14 0.40 -32.01
CA GLN A 642 -34.05 -0.33 -32.88
C GLN A 642 -34.55 -1.62 -32.21
N TYR A 643 -33.69 -2.37 -31.52
CA TYR A 643 -34.09 -3.55 -30.74
C TYR A 643 -35.21 -3.22 -29.74
N ARG A 644 -35.07 -2.13 -28.97
CA ARG A 644 -36.14 -1.66 -28.06
C ARG A 644 -37.43 -1.38 -28.83
N THR A 645 -37.37 -0.62 -29.92
CA THR A 645 -38.56 -0.32 -30.77
C THR A 645 -39.23 -1.58 -31.33
N PHE A 646 -38.48 -2.61 -31.72
CA PHE A 646 -39.05 -3.89 -32.19
C PHE A 646 -39.65 -4.69 -31.03
N ARG A 647 -39.00 -4.75 -29.86
CA ARG A 647 -39.52 -5.43 -28.67
C ARG A 647 -40.79 -4.77 -28.14
N ASP A 648 -40.82 -3.43 -28.09
CA ASP A 648 -41.99 -2.66 -27.68
C ASP A 648 -43.19 -2.84 -28.62
N LYS A 649 -42.95 -3.14 -29.90
CA LYS A 649 -44.00 -3.51 -30.87
C LYS A 649 -44.47 -4.95 -30.69
N LEU A 650 -43.57 -5.91 -30.48
CA LEU A 650 -43.96 -7.30 -30.19
C LEU A 650 -44.78 -7.41 -28.90
N ASN A 651 -44.43 -6.63 -27.87
CA ASN A 651 -45.15 -6.56 -26.60
C ASN A 651 -46.59 -6.00 -26.72
N GLN A 652 -47.04 -5.53 -27.91
CA GLN A 652 -48.43 -5.09 -28.13
C GLN A 652 -49.39 -6.24 -28.45
N TYR A 653 -48.87 -7.44 -28.75
CA TYR A 653 -49.65 -8.63 -29.06
C TYR A 653 -49.99 -9.43 -27.79
N ASP A 654 -50.89 -8.90 -26.96
CA ASP A 654 -51.36 -9.51 -25.71
C ASP A 654 -52.10 -10.86 -25.89
N GLY A 655 -51.68 -11.86 -25.12
CA GLY A 655 -52.35 -13.17 -25.00
C GLY A 655 -51.91 -14.22 -26.01
N GLU A 656 -50.98 -13.88 -26.90
CA GLU A 656 -50.44 -14.77 -27.93
C GLU A 656 -49.06 -15.30 -27.54
N ASP A 657 -48.71 -16.52 -27.98
CA ASP A 657 -47.34 -17.02 -27.83
C ASP A 657 -46.41 -16.34 -28.86
N ILE A 658 -45.87 -15.19 -28.46
CA ILE A 658 -44.86 -14.45 -29.20
C ILE A 658 -43.42 -14.86 -28.86
N SER A 659 -43.21 -15.95 -28.11
CA SER A 659 -41.89 -16.36 -27.63
C SER A 659 -40.93 -16.64 -28.79
N VAL A 660 -41.40 -17.33 -29.84
CA VAL A 660 -40.62 -17.64 -31.05
C VAL A 660 -40.10 -16.37 -31.73
N TYR A 661 -40.93 -15.32 -31.85
CA TYR A 661 -40.53 -14.05 -32.46
C TYR A 661 -39.54 -13.29 -31.57
N ASN A 662 -39.72 -13.34 -30.26
CA ASN A 662 -38.77 -12.78 -29.29
C ASN A 662 -37.41 -13.47 -29.33
N GLU A 663 -37.36 -14.80 -29.47
CA GLU A 663 -36.11 -15.55 -29.63
C GLU A 663 -35.36 -15.15 -30.92
N VAL A 664 -36.05 -14.95 -32.04
CA VAL A 664 -35.42 -14.47 -33.28
C VAL A 664 -34.86 -13.05 -33.10
N LEU A 665 -35.60 -12.14 -32.45
CA LEU A 665 -35.14 -10.78 -32.19
C LEU A 665 -33.92 -10.74 -31.25
N GLU A 666 -33.93 -11.56 -30.20
CA GLU A 666 -32.81 -11.73 -29.27
C GLU A 666 -31.60 -12.41 -29.93
N GLY A 667 -31.82 -13.39 -30.79
CA GLY A 667 -30.78 -14.06 -31.58
C GLY A 667 -30.05 -13.08 -32.50
N THR A 668 -30.79 -12.25 -33.23
CA THR A 668 -30.19 -11.18 -34.05
C THR A 668 -29.41 -10.19 -33.19
N ARG A 669 -29.97 -9.73 -32.06
CA ARG A 669 -29.25 -8.85 -31.11
C ARG A 669 -27.93 -9.47 -30.64
N ARG A 670 -27.96 -10.73 -30.19
CA ARG A 670 -26.77 -11.47 -29.73
C ARG A 670 -25.73 -11.62 -30.84
N LEU A 671 -26.14 -11.72 -32.11
CA LEU A 671 -25.22 -11.80 -33.25
C LEU A 671 -24.58 -10.44 -33.56
N THR A 672 -25.38 -9.36 -33.60
CA THR A 672 -24.88 -8.01 -33.89
C THR A 672 -23.95 -7.51 -32.77
N GLU A 673 -24.31 -7.68 -31.49
CA GLU A 673 -23.47 -7.29 -30.35
C GLU A 673 -22.15 -8.07 -30.34
N LYS A 674 -22.18 -9.40 -30.55
CA LYS A 674 -20.96 -10.22 -30.68
C LYS A 674 -20.03 -9.76 -31.81
N ARG A 675 -20.58 -9.36 -32.97
CA ARG A 675 -19.80 -8.79 -34.09
C ARG A 675 -19.16 -7.45 -33.72
N GLU A 676 -19.91 -6.56 -33.05
CA GLU A 676 -19.38 -5.26 -32.62
C GLU A 676 -18.26 -5.42 -31.58
N ILE A 677 -18.46 -6.29 -30.59
CA ILE A 677 -17.47 -6.61 -29.54
C ILE A 677 -16.20 -7.19 -30.18
N ALA A 678 -16.32 -8.16 -31.10
CA ALA A 678 -15.17 -8.70 -31.82
C ALA A 678 -14.42 -7.61 -32.62
N GLY A 679 -15.16 -6.65 -33.21
CA GLY A 679 -14.58 -5.47 -33.87
C GLY A 679 -13.86 -4.52 -32.90
N MET A 680 -14.36 -4.36 -31.67
CA MET A 680 -13.72 -3.58 -30.60
C MET A 680 -12.43 -4.26 -30.14
N LEU A 681 -12.47 -5.56 -29.82
CA LEU A 681 -11.29 -6.35 -29.42
C LEU A 681 -10.20 -6.35 -30.49
N LYS A 682 -10.56 -6.44 -31.78
CA LYS A 682 -9.59 -6.31 -32.89
C LYS A 682 -8.90 -4.94 -32.90
N ARG A 683 -9.60 -3.85 -32.59
CA ARG A 683 -8.99 -2.50 -32.48
C ARG A 683 -8.19 -2.34 -31.20
N ALA A 684 -8.59 -2.98 -30.10
CA ALA A 684 -7.88 -2.97 -28.82
C ALA A 684 -6.46 -3.58 -28.90
N ALA A 685 -6.12 -4.30 -29.98
CA ALA A 685 -4.77 -4.83 -30.23
C ALA A 685 -3.71 -3.75 -30.51
N GLY A 686 -4.10 -2.59 -31.06
CA GLY A 686 -3.20 -1.48 -31.37
C GLY A 686 -3.61 -0.14 -30.77
N ALA A 687 -4.55 -0.13 -29.82
CA ALA A 687 -5.06 1.09 -29.21
C ALA A 687 -4.12 1.64 -28.12
N ASP A 688 -4.10 2.96 -27.94
CA ASP A 688 -3.51 3.60 -26.77
C ASP A 688 -4.38 3.40 -25.52
N ARG A 689 -3.83 3.66 -24.33
CA ARG A 689 -4.56 3.58 -23.04
C ARG A 689 -5.91 4.31 -23.09
N ARG A 690 -5.95 5.49 -23.71
CA ARG A 690 -7.16 6.31 -23.87
C ARG A 690 -8.19 5.63 -24.78
N GLY A 691 -7.78 5.05 -25.90
CA GLY A 691 -8.65 4.29 -26.80
C GLY A 691 -9.23 3.04 -26.13
N LEU A 692 -8.43 2.34 -25.30
CA LEU A 692 -8.92 1.23 -24.48
C LEU A 692 -9.97 1.71 -23.46
N MET A 693 -9.72 2.82 -22.76
CA MET A 693 -10.69 3.41 -21.82
C MET A 693 -12.00 3.83 -22.52
N GLN A 694 -11.94 4.43 -23.71
CA GLN A 694 -13.13 4.75 -24.50
C GLN A 694 -13.93 3.50 -24.89
N MET A 695 -13.26 2.38 -25.18
CA MET A 695 -13.92 1.10 -25.43
C MET A 695 -14.57 0.53 -24.17
N LEU A 696 -13.95 0.66 -22.99
CA LEU A 696 -14.54 0.24 -21.71
C LEU A 696 -15.78 1.06 -21.36
N THR A 697 -15.73 2.39 -21.47
CA THR A 697 -16.90 3.27 -21.31
C THR A 697 -18.04 2.80 -22.21
N LYS A 698 -17.76 2.57 -23.51
CA LYS A 698 -18.76 2.12 -24.46
C LYS A 698 -19.35 0.74 -24.10
N LEU A 699 -18.54 -0.25 -23.72
CA LEU A 699 -19.03 -1.58 -23.33
C LEU A 699 -19.94 -1.55 -22.10
N ARG A 700 -19.66 -0.64 -21.15
CA ARG A 700 -20.43 -0.47 -19.91
C ARG A 700 -21.70 0.37 -20.09
N GLU A 701 -21.66 1.41 -20.91
CA GLU A 701 -22.74 2.43 -21.00
C GLU A 701 -23.74 2.19 -22.15
N ASP A 702 -23.34 1.61 -23.30
CA ASP A 702 -24.23 1.42 -24.45
C ASP A 702 -25.32 0.33 -24.24
N GLY A 703 -25.32 -0.36 -23.11
CA GLY A 703 -26.33 -1.37 -22.77
C GLY A 703 -26.21 -2.67 -23.58
N PHE A 704 -24.98 -3.14 -23.80
CA PHE A 704 -24.70 -4.51 -24.26
C PHE A 704 -25.26 -5.56 -23.29
N LEU A 705 -25.47 -6.79 -23.77
CA LEU A 705 -25.77 -7.95 -22.93
C LEU A 705 -24.57 -8.26 -22.01
N PRO A 706 -24.74 -8.34 -20.67
CA PRO A 706 -23.63 -8.59 -19.75
C PRO A 706 -22.82 -9.85 -20.09
N GLU A 707 -23.51 -10.93 -20.45
CA GLU A 707 -22.91 -12.22 -20.86
C GLU A 707 -21.92 -12.09 -22.04
N GLN A 708 -22.12 -11.11 -22.93
CA GLN A 708 -21.24 -10.88 -24.07
C GLN A 708 -20.19 -9.78 -23.80
N ALA A 709 -20.56 -8.74 -23.06
CA ALA A 709 -19.66 -7.63 -22.75
C ALA A 709 -18.60 -8.00 -21.72
N GLU A 710 -18.94 -8.76 -20.68
CA GLU A 710 -18.07 -9.05 -19.53
C GLU A 710 -16.74 -9.75 -19.88
N PRO A 711 -16.68 -10.72 -20.84
CA PRO A 711 -15.40 -11.24 -21.32
C PRO A 711 -14.53 -10.17 -21.98
N ALA A 712 -15.12 -9.26 -22.77
CA ALA A 712 -14.39 -8.21 -23.49
C ALA A 712 -13.96 -7.04 -22.58
N ILE A 713 -14.78 -6.71 -21.58
CA ILE A 713 -14.44 -5.76 -20.52
C ILE A 713 -13.18 -6.24 -19.81
N ARG A 714 -13.18 -7.48 -19.30
CA ARG A 714 -12.02 -8.07 -18.61
C ARG A 714 -10.77 -8.17 -19.49
N GLU A 715 -10.92 -8.47 -20.78
CA GLU A 715 -9.78 -8.48 -21.71
C GLU A 715 -9.18 -7.08 -21.91
N ILE A 716 -10.02 -6.05 -22.06
CA ILE A 716 -9.55 -4.66 -22.25
C ILE A 716 -8.98 -4.10 -20.93
N GLU A 717 -9.60 -4.37 -19.79
CA GLU A 717 -9.07 -4.04 -18.46
C GLU A 717 -7.70 -4.68 -18.23
N GLY A 718 -7.53 -5.97 -18.52
CA GLY A 718 -6.24 -6.66 -18.42
C GLY A 718 -5.16 -6.03 -19.30
N ARG A 719 -5.52 -5.49 -20.47
CA ARG A 719 -4.59 -4.74 -21.34
C ARG A 719 -4.24 -3.36 -20.78
N VAL A 720 -5.20 -2.62 -20.24
CA VAL A 720 -4.94 -1.34 -19.55
C VAL A 720 -4.05 -1.58 -18.33
N MET A 721 -4.35 -2.60 -17.53
CA MET A 721 -3.57 -3.03 -16.37
C MET A 721 -2.13 -3.37 -16.76
N ALA A 722 -1.93 -4.15 -17.82
CA ALA A 722 -0.60 -4.47 -18.33
C ALA A 722 0.16 -3.27 -18.94
N MET A 723 -0.53 -2.23 -19.41
CA MET A 723 0.11 -0.98 -19.84
C MET A 723 0.53 -0.13 -18.63
N ASP A 724 -0.36 0.03 -17.66
CA ASP A 724 -0.12 0.83 -16.45
C ASP A 724 0.98 0.19 -15.60
N GLN A 725 0.97 -1.13 -15.43
CA GLN A 725 2.03 -1.89 -14.76
C GLN A 725 3.38 -1.67 -15.45
N LYS A 726 3.47 -1.80 -16.78
CA LYS A 726 4.74 -1.55 -17.52
C LYS A 726 5.28 -0.13 -17.43
N VAL A 727 4.44 0.85 -17.10
CA VAL A 727 4.88 2.23 -16.83
C VAL A 727 5.38 2.34 -15.39
N ILE A 728 4.67 1.74 -14.44
CA ILE A 728 5.05 1.66 -13.02
C ILE A 728 6.38 0.89 -12.84
N ASP A 729 6.53 -0.29 -13.44
CA ASP A 729 7.76 -1.10 -13.40
C ASP A 729 8.99 -0.32 -13.93
N LYS A 730 8.80 0.68 -14.79
CA LYS A 730 9.87 1.56 -15.27
C LYS A 730 10.16 2.74 -14.34
N MET A 731 9.18 3.16 -13.54
CA MET A 731 9.34 4.22 -12.55
C MET A 731 9.95 3.70 -11.26
N CYS A 732 9.62 2.47 -10.86
CA CYS A 732 10.10 1.81 -9.65
C CYS A 732 10.40 0.32 -9.92
N PRO A 733 11.52 0.00 -10.59
CA PRO A 733 11.84 -1.37 -11.03
C PRO A 733 12.14 -2.36 -9.89
N ASN A 734 12.55 -1.86 -8.73
CA ASN A 734 12.70 -2.64 -7.50
C ASN A 734 12.47 -1.72 -6.29
N ILE A 735 11.22 -1.61 -5.83
CA ILE A 735 10.85 -0.76 -4.68
C ILE A 735 11.68 -1.11 -3.42
N PRO A 736 11.86 -2.39 -3.04
CA PRO A 736 12.75 -2.78 -1.95
C PRO A 736 14.17 -2.19 -2.03
N LEU A 737 14.82 -2.12 -3.21
CA LEU A 737 16.18 -1.58 -3.32
C LEU A 737 16.29 -0.05 -3.49
N MET A 738 15.18 0.68 -3.67
CA MET A 738 15.23 2.13 -3.92
C MET A 738 15.77 2.92 -2.72
N SER A 739 16.53 3.98 -3.02
CA SER A 739 16.87 5.02 -2.04
C SER A 739 15.67 5.91 -1.71
N PHE A 740 15.79 6.73 -0.66
CA PHE A 740 14.70 7.61 -0.22
C PHE A 740 14.27 8.61 -1.30
N ASP A 741 15.23 9.23 -1.99
CA ASP A 741 14.95 10.27 -3.00
C ASP A 741 14.34 9.67 -4.29
N GLU A 742 14.80 8.49 -4.70
CA GLU A 742 14.22 7.75 -5.82
C GLU A 742 12.78 7.34 -5.50
N ALA A 743 12.55 6.79 -4.30
CA ALA A 743 11.24 6.35 -3.85
C ALA A 743 10.26 7.53 -3.70
N ALA A 744 10.70 8.66 -3.14
CA ALA A 744 9.89 9.87 -3.02
C ALA A 744 9.53 10.45 -4.40
N SER A 745 10.50 10.51 -5.33
CA SER A 745 10.24 10.98 -6.69
C SER A 745 9.31 10.05 -7.48
N ALA A 746 9.38 8.73 -7.25
CA ALA A 746 8.44 7.78 -7.81
C ALA A 746 7.03 7.93 -7.22
N TYR A 747 6.92 8.15 -5.90
CA TYR A 747 5.65 8.41 -5.21
C TYR A 747 4.91 9.59 -5.85
N GLU A 748 5.55 10.75 -5.97
CA GLU A 748 4.95 11.95 -6.57
C GLU A 748 4.51 11.73 -8.03
N LYS A 749 5.33 11.05 -8.83
CA LYS A 749 5.02 10.74 -10.24
C LYS A 749 3.83 9.78 -10.38
N ILE A 750 3.70 8.81 -9.48
CA ILE A 750 2.60 7.85 -9.48
C ILE A 750 1.32 8.48 -8.92
N GLU A 751 1.44 9.29 -7.86
CA GLU A 751 0.32 10.05 -7.27
C GLU A 751 -0.24 11.11 -8.23
N GLY A 752 0.61 11.84 -8.96
CA GLY A 752 0.17 12.75 -10.04
C GLY A 752 -0.29 12.04 -11.31
N GLY A 753 0.03 10.74 -11.48
CA GLY A 753 -0.21 9.98 -12.70
C GLY A 753 -1.63 9.42 -12.86
N VAL A 754 -2.02 9.21 -14.12
CA VAL A 754 -3.33 8.66 -14.51
C VAL A 754 -3.22 7.15 -14.72
N PHE A 755 -3.32 6.41 -13.61
CA PHE A 755 -3.26 4.94 -13.55
C PHE A 755 -4.60 4.34 -13.11
N LEU A 756 -4.78 3.02 -13.26
CA LEU A 756 -5.89 2.31 -12.62
C LEU A 756 -5.80 2.43 -11.08
N PRO A 757 -6.91 2.69 -10.37
CA PRO A 757 -6.91 2.90 -8.92
C PRO A 757 -6.29 1.76 -8.12
N GLU A 758 -6.49 0.52 -8.55
CA GLU A 758 -6.06 -0.70 -7.87
C GLU A 758 -4.53 -0.78 -7.85
N ILE A 759 -3.89 -0.65 -9.02
CA ILE A 759 -2.42 -0.66 -9.12
C ILE A 759 -1.84 0.56 -8.42
N LYS A 760 -2.40 1.75 -8.69
CA LYS A 760 -1.92 3.02 -8.13
C LYS A 760 -1.86 2.98 -6.60
N THR A 761 -2.94 2.52 -5.96
CA THR A 761 -3.02 2.46 -4.50
C THR A 761 -2.01 1.44 -3.95
N ASN A 762 -1.94 0.25 -4.55
CA ASN A 762 -1.00 -0.79 -4.13
C ASN A 762 0.46 -0.34 -4.25
N THR A 763 0.87 0.23 -5.39
CA THR A 763 2.24 0.70 -5.59
C THR A 763 2.60 1.86 -4.66
N LEU A 764 1.69 2.82 -4.46
CA LEU A 764 1.93 3.91 -3.50
C LEU A 764 2.07 3.39 -2.06
N GLU A 765 1.31 2.36 -1.67
CA GLU A 765 1.46 1.71 -0.37
C GLU A 765 2.82 0.99 -0.22
N MET A 766 3.29 0.30 -1.25
CA MET A 766 4.63 -0.32 -1.24
C MET A 766 5.75 0.72 -1.13
N ILE A 767 5.65 1.83 -1.86
CA ILE A 767 6.64 2.92 -1.81
C ILE A 767 6.59 3.63 -0.44
N ASP A 768 5.41 3.87 0.13
CA ASP A 768 5.25 4.44 1.47
C ASP A 768 5.86 3.55 2.56
N LYS A 769 5.68 2.23 2.47
CA LYS A 769 6.35 1.24 3.34
C LYS A 769 7.87 1.33 3.24
N ARG A 770 8.43 1.44 2.02
CA ARG A 770 9.89 1.61 1.82
C ARG A 770 10.41 2.92 2.40
N LEU A 771 9.74 4.05 2.12
CA LEU A 771 10.10 5.38 2.65
C LEU A 771 10.06 5.38 4.18
N THR A 772 9.02 4.77 4.75
CA THR A 772 8.86 4.60 6.19
C THR A 772 9.98 3.73 6.78
N LYS A 773 10.27 2.55 6.22
CA LYS A 773 11.36 1.65 6.66
C LYS A 773 12.71 2.39 6.68
N LEU A 774 13.09 3.00 5.56
CA LEU A 774 14.34 3.77 5.43
C LEU A 774 14.50 4.84 6.51
N LYS A 775 13.43 5.58 6.79
CA LYS A 775 13.44 6.66 7.79
C LYS A 775 13.36 6.14 9.23
N MET A 776 12.69 5.02 9.46
CA MET A 776 12.72 4.32 10.75
C MET A 776 14.12 3.81 11.08
N ASP A 777 14.84 3.28 10.09
CA ASP A 777 16.19 2.74 10.26
C ASP A 777 17.23 3.86 10.42
N GLU A 778 17.15 4.94 9.62
CA GLU A 778 17.92 6.18 9.83
C GLU A 778 17.69 6.72 11.26
N CYS A 779 16.44 6.77 11.72
CA CYS A 779 16.09 7.23 13.06
C CYS A 779 16.65 6.31 14.16
N GLY A 780 16.56 4.98 14.01
CA GLY A 780 17.05 4.02 15.00
C GLY A 780 18.56 4.17 15.25
N LEU A 781 19.34 4.26 14.17
CA LEU A 781 20.80 4.48 14.25
C LEU A 781 21.15 5.83 14.91
N LEU A 782 20.38 6.88 14.61
CA LEU A 782 20.57 8.20 15.23
C LEU A 782 20.23 8.19 16.74
N VAL A 783 19.22 7.41 17.15
CA VAL A 783 18.86 7.23 18.56
C VAL A 783 19.99 6.54 19.33
N GLU A 784 20.49 5.40 18.85
CA GLU A 784 21.57 4.68 19.54
C GLU A 784 22.86 5.51 19.56
N LYS A 785 23.23 6.18 18.46
CA LYS A 785 24.40 7.09 18.45
C LYS A 785 24.29 8.22 19.49
N LEU A 786 23.09 8.80 19.69
CA LEU A 786 22.89 9.83 20.69
C LEU A 786 22.90 9.26 22.12
N LYS A 787 22.34 8.07 22.35
CA LYS A 787 22.45 7.35 23.63
C LYS A 787 23.91 7.10 23.99
N ASP A 788 24.69 6.56 23.07
CA ASP A 788 26.12 6.27 23.27
C ASP A 788 26.92 7.54 23.56
N ALA A 789 26.66 8.63 22.82
CA ALA A 789 27.32 9.92 23.05
C ALA A 789 26.98 10.57 24.41
N LEU A 790 25.83 10.23 25.00
CA LEU A 790 25.41 10.69 26.33
C LEU A 790 25.85 9.75 27.46
N SER A 791 26.12 8.49 27.14
CA SER A 791 26.51 7.44 28.09
C SER A 791 27.78 7.80 28.85
N GLY A 792 27.75 7.70 30.18
CA GLY A 792 28.86 8.07 31.07
C GLY A 792 29.14 9.59 31.18
N ARG A 793 28.63 10.42 30.27
CA ARG A 793 28.74 11.90 30.33
C ARG A 793 27.58 12.53 31.11
N ILE A 794 26.41 11.91 31.15
CA ILE A 794 25.21 12.42 31.87
C ILE A 794 24.62 11.36 32.80
N SER A 795 24.23 11.79 33.99
CA SER A 795 23.57 10.98 35.02
C SER A 795 22.06 11.22 35.13
N ASP A 796 21.58 12.45 34.86
CA ASP A 796 20.15 12.78 34.84
C ASP A 796 19.52 12.52 33.46
N THR A 797 19.03 11.30 33.25
CA THR A 797 18.32 10.89 32.03
C THR A 797 16.79 10.86 32.19
N GLU A 798 16.23 11.22 33.36
CA GLU A 798 14.81 11.02 33.67
C GLU A 798 13.86 11.88 32.80
N ARG A 799 14.40 12.91 32.14
CA ARG A 799 13.71 13.84 31.24
C ARG A 799 14.15 13.72 29.78
N LEU A 800 14.92 12.68 29.44
CA LEU A 800 15.42 12.39 28.10
C LEU A 800 14.73 11.15 27.55
N HIS A 801 13.65 11.38 26.78
CA HIS A 801 12.86 10.30 26.20
C HIS A 801 13.33 10.04 24.77
N PHE A 802 14.10 8.98 24.57
CA PHE A 802 14.55 8.52 23.26
C PHE A 802 13.38 7.92 22.47
N TYR A 803 13.24 8.32 21.22
CA TYR A 803 12.09 7.94 20.40
C TYR A 803 12.40 6.66 19.60
N GLU A 804 12.20 5.52 20.24
CA GLU A 804 12.52 4.21 19.67
C GLU A 804 11.47 3.76 18.64
N VAL A 805 11.49 4.38 17.45
CA VAL A 805 10.45 4.25 16.41
C VAL A 805 10.05 2.81 16.08
N ARG A 806 10.99 1.85 16.10
CA ARG A 806 10.70 0.42 15.90
C ARG A 806 9.83 -0.19 17.01
N LYS A 807 9.91 0.26 18.27
CA LYS A 807 8.99 -0.18 19.35
C LYS A 807 7.63 0.49 19.22
N ILE A 808 7.63 1.78 18.87
CA ILE A 808 6.43 2.61 18.71
C ILE A 808 5.51 2.04 17.63
N MET A 809 6.06 1.73 16.44
CA MET A 809 5.30 1.14 15.34
C MET A 809 4.80 -0.29 15.60
N ARG A 810 5.41 -1.01 16.57
CA ARG A 810 4.93 -2.32 17.03
C ARG A 810 3.86 -2.24 18.11
N GLY A 811 3.62 -1.06 18.69
CA GLY A 811 2.79 -0.90 19.89
C GLY A 811 3.49 -1.31 21.20
N ASP A 812 4.78 -1.69 21.15
CA ASP A 812 5.59 -2.16 22.28
C ASP A 812 6.03 -1.03 23.24
N TRP A 813 5.34 0.12 23.24
CA TRP A 813 5.76 1.32 23.98
C TRP A 813 4.98 1.51 25.29
N ALA A 814 5.67 1.93 26.36
CA ALA A 814 5.07 2.17 27.65
C ALA A 814 3.96 3.25 27.54
N PRO A 815 2.71 3.00 28.00
CA PRO A 815 1.58 3.91 27.77
C PRO A 815 1.82 5.37 28.21
N ARG A 816 2.60 5.56 29.29
CA ARG A 816 2.96 6.89 29.80
C ARG A 816 3.93 7.64 28.88
N GLU A 817 4.90 6.94 28.28
CA GLU A 817 5.85 7.55 27.33
C GLU A 817 5.17 7.85 25.99
N ALA A 818 4.29 6.94 25.54
CA ALA A 818 3.45 7.16 24.38
C ALA A 818 2.53 8.39 24.55
N GLU A 819 1.89 8.57 25.71
CA GLU A 819 1.08 9.77 25.99
C GLU A 819 1.94 11.05 26.02
N LEU A 820 3.12 11.00 26.63
CA LEU A 820 4.07 12.12 26.70
C LEU A 820 4.52 12.56 25.31
N ALA A 821 4.95 11.61 24.48
CA ALA A 821 5.44 11.88 23.13
C ALA A 821 4.32 12.32 22.19
N ALA A 822 3.15 11.68 22.26
CA ALA A 822 1.97 12.11 21.52
C ALA A 822 1.58 13.54 21.91
N ARG A 823 1.64 13.91 23.21
CA ARG A 823 1.40 15.29 23.64
C ARG A 823 2.45 16.24 23.09
N ALA A 824 3.74 15.91 23.17
CA ALA A 824 4.81 16.77 22.66
C ALA A 824 4.68 17.01 21.15
N LEU A 825 4.53 15.93 20.36
CA LEU A 825 4.37 15.98 18.91
C LEU A 825 3.14 16.79 18.49
N ASN A 826 1.99 16.55 19.14
CA ASN A 826 0.76 17.26 18.84
C ASN A 826 0.72 18.69 19.41
N THR A 827 1.66 19.10 20.27
CA THR A 827 1.70 20.47 20.81
C THR A 827 2.60 21.38 19.98
N TYR A 828 3.79 20.92 19.57
CA TYR A 828 4.80 21.79 18.95
C TYR A 828 5.65 21.18 17.82
N ALA A 829 5.32 19.97 17.36
CA ALA A 829 5.91 19.37 16.15
C ALA A 829 4.80 18.85 15.21
N GLN A 830 3.73 19.64 15.05
CA GLN A 830 2.66 19.37 14.08
C GLN A 830 3.13 19.56 12.63
N GLU A 831 4.03 20.52 12.39
CA GLU A 831 4.58 20.89 11.09
C GLU A 831 5.74 19.99 10.61
N ARG A 832 5.99 18.86 11.28
CA ARG A 832 7.01 17.89 10.88
C ARG A 832 6.61 17.16 9.60
N ASP A 833 7.58 16.76 8.79
CA ASP A 833 7.31 15.93 7.60
C ASP A 833 6.79 14.53 7.98
N ARG A 834 6.03 13.89 7.07
CA ARG A 834 5.44 12.55 7.25
C ARG A 834 6.47 11.50 7.70
N TYR A 835 7.70 11.59 7.19
CA TYR A 835 8.79 10.66 7.48
C TYR A 835 9.88 11.27 8.40
N GLU A 836 9.57 12.39 9.07
CA GLU A 836 10.47 13.02 10.04
C GLU A 836 10.17 12.49 11.45
N PHE A 837 10.90 11.45 11.82
CA PHE A 837 10.80 10.86 13.15
C PHE A 837 11.67 11.61 14.17
N PRO A 838 11.18 11.83 15.41
CA PRO A 838 12.01 12.28 16.51
C PRO A 838 13.16 11.32 16.81
N ILE A 839 14.27 11.87 17.31
CA ILE A 839 15.39 11.14 17.89
C ILE A 839 15.29 11.22 19.42
N LEU A 840 15.07 12.44 19.94
CA LEU A 840 15.02 12.73 21.37
C LEU A 840 13.92 13.74 21.69
N ILE A 841 13.16 13.47 22.75
CA ILE A 841 12.20 14.40 23.37
C ILE A 841 12.73 14.75 24.76
N CYS A 842 13.07 16.02 24.98
CA CYS A 842 13.50 16.52 26.29
C CYS A 842 12.33 17.24 26.97
N ASP A 843 11.83 16.67 28.07
CA ASP A 843 10.65 17.20 28.78
C ASP A 843 11.05 18.20 29.88
N ALA A 844 10.72 19.48 29.67
CA ALA A 844 10.91 20.56 30.63
C ALA A 844 9.65 20.86 31.47
N SER A 845 8.54 20.18 31.22
CA SER A 845 7.27 20.41 31.93
C SER A 845 7.37 20.05 33.42
N ALA A 846 6.67 20.83 34.25
CA ALA A 846 6.59 20.59 35.69
C ALA A 846 5.88 19.27 36.04
N LYS A 847 4.98 18.80 35.16
CA LYS A 847 4.18 17.58 35.36
C LYS A 847 4.77 16.32 34.72
N LYS A 848 5.95 16.38 34.10
CA LYS A 848 6.58 15.27 33.35
C LYS A 848 5.60 14.64 32.36
N ASN A 849 5.05 15.49 31.48
CA ASN A 849 3.96 15.17 30.58
C ASN A 849 4.15 15.66 29.14
N GLY A 850 5.33 16.15 28.76
CA GLY A 850 5.68 16.54 27.39
C GLY A 850 5.04 17.83 26.88
N ARG A 851 4.43 18.65 27.75
CA ARG A 851 3.81 19.94 27.33
C ARG A 851 4.84 20.99 26.89
N ASP A 852 5.95 21.08 27.62
CA ASP A 852 6.98 22.11 27.46
C ASP A 852 8.34 21.39 27.36
N GLY A 853 9.23 21.83 26.48
CA GLY A 853 10.46 21.10 26.17
C GLY A 853 10.95 21.32 24.75
N PHE A 854 11.79 20.41 24.27
CA PHE A 854 12.20 20.36 22.85
C PHE A 854 12.17 18.94 22.30
N ILE A 855 12.02 18.83 20.98
CA ILE A 855 12.11 17.61 20.19
C ILE A 855 13.24 17.83 19.18
N LEU A 856 14.20 16.91 19.15
CA LEU A 856 15.24 16.83 18.14
C LEU A 856 14.82 15.79 17.09
N THR A 857 14.80 16.18 15.83
CA THR A 857 14.65 15.30 14.65
C THR A 857 15.92 15.39 13.79
N PRO A 858 16.04 14.62 12.69
CA PRO A 858 17.15 14.78 11.75
C PRO A 858 17.22 16.15 11.06
N GLU A 859 16.06 16.79 10.80
CA GLU A 859 15.99 18.05 10.03
C GLU A 859 15.74 19.29 10.89
N HIS A 860 15.13 19.16 12.06
CA HIS A 860 14.66 20.27 12.90
C HIS A 860 14.89 20.07 14.41
N ILE A 861 14.96 21.19 15.13
CA ILE A 861 14.72 21.27 16.57
C ILE A 861 13.41 22.03 16.76
N PHE A 862 12.37 21.32 17.20
CA PHE A 862 11.11 21.91 17.62
C PHE A 862 11.18 22.20 19.12
N TYR A 863 10.73 23.36 19.58
CA TYR A 863 10.62 23.61 21.02
C TYR A 863 9.36 24.38 21.40
N ASN A 864 8.90 24.17 22.64
CA ASN A 864 7.80 24.92 23.24
C ASN A 864 8.13 25.32 24.68
N SER A 865 7.79 26.56 25.01
CA SER A 865 7.95 27.19 26.32
C SER A 865 6.74 28.06 26.63
N MET A 866 6.58 28.47 27.88
CA MET A 866 5.48 29.33 28.34
C MET A 866 5.29 30.64 27.54
N PHE A 867 6.31 31.11 26.81
CA PHE A 867 6.31 32.38 26.08
C PHE A 867 6.65 32.27 24.59
N SER A 868 7.08 31.10 24.10
CA SER A 868 7.46 30.91 22.69
C SER A 868 7.51 29.45 22.29
N SER A 869 7.05 29.17 21.08
CA SER A 869 7.24 27.91 20.35
C SER A 869 7.80 28.24 18.97
N GLU A 870 8.76 27.47 18.47
CA GLU A 870 9.40 27.72 17.18
C GLU A 870 10.04 26.43 16.63
N MET A 871 10.06 26.29 15.31
CA MET A 871 10.83 25.29 14.57
C MET A 871 12.20 25.88 14.19
N ILE A 872 13.29 25.15 14.44
CA ILE A 872 14.65 25.56 14.06
C ILE A 872 15.24 24.51 13.11
N PRO A 873 15.42 24.81 11.81
CA PRO A 873 16.11 23.89 10.90
C PRO A 873 17.54 23.61 11.36
N ILE A 874 17.93 22.33 11.41
CA ILE A 874 19.26 21.87 11.81
C ILE A 874 20.35 22.54 10.98
N ARG A 875 20.14 22.68 9.66
CA ARG A 875 21.03 23.41 8.73
C ARG A 875 21.26 24.89 9.09
N SER A 876 20.39 25.51 9.90
CA SER A 876 20.51 26.91 10.32
C SER A 876 21.32 27.11 11.60
N VAL A 877 21.61 26.04 12.34
CA VAL A 877 22.32 26.07 13.62
C VAL A 877 23.82 26.26 13.39
N THR A 878 24.44 27.19 14.10
CA THR A 878 25.90 27.44 14.05
C THR A 878 26.64 27.03 15.32
N GLY A 879 25.91 26.51 16.30
CA GLY A 879 26.47 25.94 17.53
C GLY A 879 25.43 25.87 18.64
N ILE A 880 25.66 24.98 19.59
CA ILE A 880 24.82 24.80 20.78
C ILE A 880 25.71 24.98 22.02
N GLU A 881 25.21 25.68 23.03
CA GLU A 881 25.95 25.98 24.26
C GLU A 881 25.09 25.73 25.49
N GLY A 882 25.60 24.96 26.44
CA GLY A 882 25.08 24.89 27.79
C GLY A 882 25.67 25.98 28.68
N ASN A 883 24.82 26.80 29.30
CA ASN A 883 25.25 27.88 30.18
C ASN A 883 24.74 27.63 31.61
N THR A 884 25.62 27.75 32.59
CA THR A 884 25.36 27.51 34.02
C THR A 884 25.24 28.78 34.86
N GLY A 885 25.44 29.96 34.26
CA GLY A 885 25.42 31.25 34.95
C GLY A 885 24.06 31.62 35.54
N LEU A 886 24.07 32.35 36.66
CA LEU A 886 22.90 32.56 37.53
C LEU A 886 21.67 33.15 36.81
N LEU A 887 21.88 34.10 35.89
CA LEU A 887 20.84 34.74 35.08
C LEU A 887 20.70 34.12 33.67
N SER A 888 21.71 33.36 33.25
CA SER A 888 21.83 32.80 31.89
C SER A 888 21.63 31.29 31.83
N LYS A 889 21.19 30.64 32.92
CA LYS A 889 21.06 29.17 32.99
C LYS A 889 20.17 28.60 31.89
N GLY A 890 20.68 27.65 31.10
CA GLY A 890 19.93 26.88 30.10
C GLY A 890 20.76 26.50 28.87
N ILE A 891 20.11 25.89 27.88
CA ILE A 891 20.72 25.53 26.59
C ILE A 891 20.39 26.63 25.58
N TYR A 892 21.38 27.01 24.77
CA TYR A 892 21.23 28.04 23.75
C TYR A 892 21.65 27.51 22.38
N VAL A 893 20.75 27.68 21.40
CA VAL A 893 20.99 27.41 19.99
C VAL A 893 21.38 28.72 19.31
N LYS A 894 22.60 28.80 18.77
CA LYS A 894 23.04 29.89 17.89
C LYS A 894 22.61 29.56 16.46
N ARG A 895 22.18 30.57 15.70
CA ARG A 895 21.77 30.43 14.30
C ARG A 895 22.60 31.29 13.37
N GLY A 896 22.65 30.95 12.09
CA GLY A 896 23.42 31.67 11.06
C GLY A 896 23.01 33.15 10.86
N ASN A 897 21.80 33.53 11.27
CA ASN A 897 21.33 34.93 11.29
C ASN A 897 21.72 35.71 12.56
N GLY A 898 22.58 35.16 13.42
CA GLY A 898 23.01 35.77 14.68
C GLY A 898 22.01 35.64 15.85
N LYS A 899 20.80 35.10 15.63
CA LYS A 899 19.82 34.87 16.71
C LYS A 899 20.34 33.78 17.67
N LYS A 900 20.49 34.12 18.96
CA LYS A 900 20.75 33.16 20.04
C LYS A 900 19.43 32.83 20.75
N THR A 901 18.96 31.59 20.63
CA THR A 901 17.65 31.15 21.15
C THR A 901 17.85 30.26 22.35
N LYS A 902 17.19 30.56 23.48
CA LYS A 902 17.16 29.69 24.65
C LYS A 902 16.11 28.60 24.45
N ILE A 903 16.50 27.33 24.46
CA ILE A 903 15.56 26.21 24.43
C ILE A 903 15.34 25.65 25.85
N PRO A 904 14.10 25.26 26.21
CA PRO A 904 13.80 24.70 27.52
C PRO A 904 14.27 23.24 27.58
N GLY A 905 15.32 22.99 28.37
CA GLY A 905 15.82 21.64 28.66
C GLY A 905 15.60 21.28 30.13
N GLY A 906 15.18 20.04 30.38
CA GLY A 906 14.94 19.50 31.72
C GLY A 906 16.20 19.23 32.57
N ILE A 907 17.38 19.51 32.03
CA ILE A 907 18.69 19.05 32.53
C ILE A 907 19.17 19.79 33.80
N SER A 908 19.87 19.06 34.67
CA SER A 908 20.47 19.59 35.90
C SER A 908 21.50 20.72 35.62
N SER A 909 21.64 21.67 36.54
CA SER A 909 22.58 22.80 36.36
C SER A 909 24.04 22.37 36.21
N LYS A 910 24.40 21.17 36.68
CA LYS A 910 25.76 20.64 36.67
C LYS A 910 26.14 20.07 35.31
N GLU A 911 25.18 19.45 34.63
CA GLU A 911 25.39 18.74 33.36
C GLU A 911 25.05 19.60 32.13
N LEU A 912 24.48 20.79 32.30
CA LEU A 912 24.09 21.66 31.18
C LEU A 912 25.23 21.89 30.16
N LYS A 913 26.45 22.14 30.61
CA LYS A 913 27.62 22.38 29.74
C LYS A 913 27.92 21.12 28.90
N GLU A 914 28.04 19.98 29.57
CA GLU A 914 28.29 18.67 28.96
C GLU A 914 27.21 18.30 27.94
N PHE A 915 25.93 18.45 28.29
CA PHE A 915 24.81 18.20 27.39
C PHE A 915 24.80 19.15 26.19
N GLY A 916 25.16 20.42 26.40
CA GLY A 916 25.27 21.40 25.33
C GLY A 916 26.39 21.07 24.34
N GLU A 917 27.52 20.53 24.84
CA GLU A 917 28.64 20.05 24.02
C GLU A 917 28.24 18.80 23.23
N VAL A 918 27.70 17.75 23.88
CA VAL A 918 27.20 16.53 23.20
C VAL A 918 26.13 16.85 22.15
N LEU A 919 25.14 17.69 22.50
CA LEU A 919 24.08 18.08 21.57
C LEU A 919 24.61 18.95 20.42
N GLY A 920 25.64 19.75 20.66
CA GLY A 920 26.36 20.50 19.63
C GLY A 920 27.09 19.58 18.66
N GLU A 921 27.91 18.66 19.17
CA GLU A 921 28.61 17.63 18.40
C GLU A 921 27.63 16.79 17.56
N PHE A 922 26.52 16.37 18.14
CA PHE A 922 25.50 15.58 17.45
C PHE A 922 24.75 16.38 16.38
N VAL A 923 24.43 17.65 16.62
CA VAL A 923 23.82 18.53 15.60
C VAL A 923 24.80 18.83 14.48
N SER A 924 26.09 19.01 14.76
CA SER A 924 27.11 19.08 13.71
C SER A 924 27.21 17.77 12.91
N TYR A 925 27.12 16.60 13.55
CA TYR A 925 27.05 15.32 12.83
C TYR A 925 25.80 15.21 11.92
N LEU A 926 24.64 15.74 12.33
CA LEU A 926 23.46 15.83 11.46
C LEU A 926 23.69 16.78 10.27
N GLN A 927 24.50 17.84 10.44
CA GLN A 927 24.88 18.78 9.38
C GLN A 927 25.98 18.24 8.45
N GLU A 928 26.84 17.33 8.91
CA GLU A 928 27.94 16.74 8.14
C GLU A 928 27.45 15.80 7.01
N LYS A 929 26.15 15.49 6.95
CA LYS A 929 25.51 14.92 5.74
C LYS A 929 25.47 16.00 4.63
N PRO A 930 26.28 15.86 3.56
CA PRO A 930 26.60 16.98 2.67
C PRO A 930 25.45 17.34 1.70
N GLU A 931 25.77 18.18 0.71
CA GLU A 931 24.86 18.89 -0.21
C GLU A 931 23.98 18.00 -1.13
N SER A 932 23.98 16.67 -0.96
CA SER A 932 23.16 15.72 -1.74
C SER A 932 21.65 15.90 -1.56
N ARG A 933 21.17 16.52 -0.48
CA ARG A 933 19.75 16.91 -0.33
C ARG A 933 19.38 18.28 -0.94
N SER A 934 20.23 18.84 -1.81
CA SER A 934 19.88 19.99 -2.65
C SER A 934 19.31 19.51 -3.99
N ILE A 935 17.97 19.40 -4.06
CA ILE A 935 17.19 18.88 -5.20
C ILE A 935 17.57 19.54 -6.55
N ALA A 936 18.06 20.77 -6.55
CA ALA A 936 18.45 21.52 -7.75
C ALA A 936 19.91 21.33 -8.23
N TYR A 937 20.77 20.65 -7.46
CA TYR A 937 22.18 20.42 -7.85
C TYR A 937 22.37 19.09 -8.58
N LEU A 938 21.75 18.01 -8.09
CA LEU A 938 21.83 16.67 -8.67
C LEU A 938 21.04 16.52 -9.98
N SER A 939 20.14 17.45 -10.30
CA SER A 939 19.34 17.44 -11.54
C SER A 939 20.06 17.97 -12.79
N LYS A 940 21.37 18.26 -12.71
CA LYS A 940 22.18 18.77 -13.82
C LYS A 940 22.99 17.64 -14.47
N GLU A 941 22.86 17.44 -15.78
CA GLU A 941 23.62 16.42 -16.54
C GLU A 941 25.15 16.57 -16.45
N LYS A 942 25.66 17.75 -16.06
CA LYS A 942 27.08 17.99 -15.80
C LYS A 942 27.25 18.85 -14.55
N HIS A 943 28.14 18.41 -13.66
CA HIS A 943 28.53 19.15 -12.46
C HIS A 943 29.94 19.72 -12.62
N ASP A 944 30.09 21.02 -12.45
CA ASP A 944 31.42 21.70 -12.51
C ASP A 944 32.32 21.36 -11.31
N VAL A 945 31.73 20.81 -10.24
CA VAL A 945 32.42 20.34 -9.03
C VAL A 945 32.02 18.88 -8.79
N LYS A 946 32.98 17.97 -8.86
CA LYS A 946 32.84 16.54 -8.56
C LYS A 946 33.42 16.22 -7.17
N CYS A 947 32.82 15.29 -6.43
CA CYS A 947 33.33 14.80 -5.15
C CYS A 947 33.86 13.36 -5.31
N CYS A 948 35.12 13.06 -4.96
CA CYS A 948 35.67 11.69 -5.08
C CYS A 948 34.92 10.72 -4.17
N TYR A 949 34.17 9.76 -4.74
CA TYR A 949 33.44 8.73 -3.97
C TYR A 949 34.33 7.93 -3.01
N ARG A 950 35.66 7.90 -3.25
CA ARG A 950 36.66 7.20 -2.42
C ARG A 950 37.28 8.06 -1.30
N CYS A 951 37.20 9.39 -1.32
CA CYS A 951 37.89 10.23 -0.32
C CYS A 951 37.22 11.58 0.04
N GLY A 952 36.02 11.85 -0.48
CA GLY A 952 35.28 13.10 -0.19
C GLY A 952 35.90 14.38 -0.76
N TYR A 953 37.00 14.31 -1.52
CA TYR A 953 37.66 15.50 -2.06
C TYR A 953 36.87 16.10 -3.23
N THR A 954 36.54 17.39 -3.11
CA THR A 954 35.88 18.19 -4.14
C THR A 954 36.90 18.75 -5.13
N TYR A 955 36.72 18.48 -6.43
CA TYR A 955 37.60 18.94 -7.50
C TYR A 955 36.78 19.40 -8.73
N ARG A 956 37.38 20.25 -9.57
CA ARG A 956 36.72 20.81 -10.77
C ARG A 956 37.37 20.26 -12.03
N GLY A 957 36.56 19.68 -12.92
CA GLY A 957 36.99 19.06 -14.17
C GLY A 957 37.71 17.71 -14.00
N GLY A 958 37.71 16.91 -15.08
CA GLY A 958 38.32 15.57 -15.12
C GLY A 958 37.48 14.46 -14.47
N ASN A 959 37.75 13.21 -14.85
CA ASN A 959 37.09 12.02 -14.28
C ASN A 959 37.97 11.29 -13.25
N THR A 960 39.28 11.56 -13.26
CA THR A 960 40.23 11.08 -12.26
C THR A 960 40.38 12.12 -11.16
N CYS A 961 40.12 11.75 -9.90
CA CYS A 961 40.32 12.68 -8.79
C CYS A 961 41.82 12.92 -8.53
N PRO A 962 42.24 14.20 -8.43
CA PRO A 962 43.65 14.56 -8.23
C PRO A 962 44.21 14.21 -6.84
N LYS A 963 43.36 13.89 -5.85
CA LYS A 963 43.79 13.47 -4.50
C LYS A 963 43.84 11.96 -4.31
N CYS A 964 42.83 11.23 -4.81
CA CYS A 964 42.64 9.78 -4.54
C CYS A 964 42.99 8.88 -5.74
N GLY A 965 43.32 9.45 -6.90
CA GLY A 965 43.57 8.72 -8.16
C GLY A 965 42.35 7.96 -8.71
N ASN A 966 41.19 8.04 -8.04
CA ASN A 966 40.01 7.26 -8.39
C ASN A 966 39.38 7.76 -9.69
N GLN A 967 38.99 6.82 -10.56
CA GLN A 967 38.35 7.08 -11.85
C GLN A 967 36.84 6.79 -11.84
N ALA A 968 36.28 6.26 -10.75
CA ALA A 968 34.85 5.89 -10.62
C ALA A 968 33.87 7.08 -10.55
N ASN A 969 34.31 8.26 -10.98
CA ASN A 969 33.57 9.52 -11.03
C ASN A 969 33.24 9.90 -12.49
N GLN A 970 32.98 8.92 -13.38
CA GLN A 970 32.68 9.20 -14.80
C GLN A 970 31.36 9.97 -14.93
#